data_AF-A0A2V5QCM7-F1
#
_entry.id   AF-A0A2V5QCM7-F1
#
_cell.length_a   1.000
_cell.length_b   1.000
_cell.length_c   1.000
_cell.angle_alpha   90.00
_cell.angle_beta   90.00
_cell.angle_gamma   90.00
#
_symmetry.space_group_name_H-M   'P 1'
#
loop_
_entity.id
_entity.type
_entity.pdbx_description
1 polymer ?
#
loop_
_entity_poly.entity_id
_entity_poly.type
_entity_poly.pdbx_seq_one_letter_code
_entity_poly.pdbx_strand_id
1 'polypeptide(L)'
;MATIHDEIDSWLAADIHGELSEDERSALHAHIVDCAACRKAHQENKVMNKMLEETLAQEKPDPAFEQRMLSGFRNRIPERSGLVKLLVDLMRLRAVQITAVTAILVGLVQMGRMITGENATPLRDRERYAQVEVAAPQPPESRPGQAGALARSGGVAAGRPQDLALEAPPAAPATRSKFHEEGKAAGTTVAPAKAAQPEARDVETLVVPENAAMGEEATQSPVESPAAALANRKLIRNATVELEIVSFDDAVQKITAFANEERGYVATTSSEKQANGKLKGEIVVKVLPENLDHFLQKLRGIGQLKNQTLGTEDVTKAYFDTDARLKNARVMEQRLIDMLKTKTGKVSDLLQVEKELGRVREEIEKMQGELKYWDSQVQFARVTISLAEKHMEEPASFLLKEHAQLALYASDVEKIYNEAKVLASPKVQITNAQLDRDYSGRVSARVSMLIAPEESETLISRVKGFGRVENFQSQTERIAQGGSGMSQNAKTKRDKVELNVTISREEQEQAFQQTSLRIRTSAVDEKAKELRSLTEKQNGRVRSSTFSRDPDGHEVANVSLRVPMKNYSALMQSLNALGRVEDVSVQRQDRIGGQIDEASAPADISIQVYSQGNIVSSDTGLVATLRRTLAQSAAAIMWSLRMIGVAVAFLAPWAIAVIFVVWIAKRIARARQ
;
A
#
# COMPACT_ATOMS: atom_id res chain seq x y z
N MET A 1 9.41 6.09 28.62
CA MET A 1 10.86 5.77 28.66
C MET A 1 10.92 4.30 29.00
N ALA A 2 11.68 3.49 28.26
CA ALA A 2 11.99 2.14 28.71
C ALA A 2 12.88 2.23 29.96
N THR A 3 12.84 1.20 30.81
CA THR A 3 13.75 1.06 31.94
C THR A 3 14.91 0.13 31.56
N ILE A 4 16.02 0.21 32.31
CA ILE A 4 17.17 -0.71 32.14
C ILE A 4 16.73 -2.19 32.28
N HIS A 5 15.62 -2.45 32.97
CA HIS A 5 15.03 -3.79 33.09
C HIS A 5 14.38 -4.28 31.79
N ASP A 6 13.70 -3.38 31.06
CA ASP A 6 12.96 -3.71 29.82
C ASP A 6 13.90 -3.94 28.62
N GLU A 7 15.08 -3.31 28.64
CA GLU A 7 16.08 -3.35 27.56
C GLU A 7 17.36 -4.11 27.97
N ILE A 8 17.33 -4.89 29.06
CA ILE A 8 18.52 -5.41 29.75
C ILE A 8 19.51 -6.13 28.82
N ASP A 9 19.04 -6.92 27.85
CA ASP A 9 19.92 -7.65 26.92
C ASP A 9 20.74 -6.71 26.03
N SER A 10 20.17 -5.56 25.63
CA SER A 10 20.87 -4.53 24.85
C SER A 10 21.96 -3.85 25.69
N TRP A 11 21.65 -3.55 26.96
CA TRP A 11 22.61 -2.94 27.90
C TRP A 11 23.75 -3.91 28.26
N LEU A 12 23.46 -5.20 28.43
CA LEU A 12 24.49 -6.23 28.69
C LEU A 12 25.38 -6.47 27.47
N ALA A 13 24.84 -6.45 26.25
CA ALA A 13 25.63 -6.55 25.03
C ALA A 13 26.55 -5.32 24.86
N ALA A 14 26.03 -4.12 25.09
CA ALA A 14 26.80 -2.88 25.00
C ALA A 14 27.92 -2.80 26.06
N ASP A 15 27.71 -3.30 27.29
CA ASP A 15 28.80 -3.33 28.29
C ASP A 15 29.93 -4.30 27.89
N ILE A 16 29.57 -5.50 27.40
CA ILE A 16 30.50 -6.51 26.91
C ILE A 16 31.38 -5.99 25.76
N HIS A 17 30.81 -5.22 24.84
CA HIS A 17 31.55 -4.61 23.73
C HIS A 17 32.20 -3.26 24.07
N GLY A 18 32.03 -2.77 25.31
CA GLY A 18 32.62 -1.52 25.77
C GLY A 18 31.94 -0.25 25.25
N GLU A 19 30.74 -0.37 24.66
CA GLU A 19 30.03 0.70 23.96
C GLU A 19 29.24 1.65 24.90
N LEU A 20 29.00 1.24 26.15
CA LEU A 20 28.39 2.12 27.18
C LEU A 20 29.36 3.22 27.64
N SER A 21 28.80 4.43 27.82
CA SER A 21 29.47 5.53 28.54
C SER A 21 29.67 5.22 30.04
N GLU A 22 30.49 6.01 30.72
CA GLU A 22 30.76 5.82 32.16
C GLU A 22 29.49 5.98 33.02
N ASP A 23 28.64 6.97 32.68
CA ASP A 23 27.35 7.19 33.36
C ASP A 23 26.40 5.99 33.18
N GLU A 24 26.24 5.50 31.94
CA GLU A 24 25.39 4.33 31.62
C GLU A 24 25.91 3.06 32.28
N ARG A 25 27.23 2.82 32.24
CA ARG A 25 27.87 1.69 32.94
C ARG A 25 27.66 1.79 34.46
N SER A 26 27.66 2.98 35.04
CA SER A 26 27.36 3.16 36.47
C SER A 26 25.91 2.82 36.81
N ALA A 27 24.95 3.24 35.96
CA ALA A 27 23.53 2.97 36.12
C ALA A 27 23.20 1.48 35.96
N LEU A 28 23.82 0.80 34.99
CA LEU A 28 23.70 -0.64 34.79
C LEU A 28 24.24 -1.42 36.00
N HIS A 29 25.41 -1.06 36.52
CA HIS A 29 25.96 -1.70 37.72
C HIS A 29 25.06 -1.52 38.94
N ALA A 30 24.50 -0.32 39.17
CA ALA A 30 23.52 -0.10 40.23
C ALA A 30 22.28 -0.98 40.05
N HIS A 31 21.71 -1.03 38.85
CA HIS A 31 20.55 -1.87 38.55
C HIS A 31 20.81 -3.38 38.75
N ILE A 32 22.03 -3.85 38.47
CA ILE A 32 22.45 -5.25 38.67
C ILE A 32 22.69 -5.59 40.16
N VAL A 33 22.99 -4.60 40.99
CA VAL A 33 22.99 -4.76 42.46
C VAL A 33 21.57 -4.94 42.97
N ASP A 34 20.61 -4.13 42.51
CA ASP A 34 19.23 -4.19 43.02
C ASP A 34 18.39 -5.34 42.40
N CYS A 35 18.58 -5.68 41.13
CA CYS A 35 17.79 -6.68 40.42
C CYS A 35 18.50 -8.05 40.29
N ALA A 36 18.03 -9.04 41.05
CA ALA A 36 18.56 -10.41 41.01
C ALA A 36 18.41 -11.10 39.63
N ALA A 37 17.35 -10.78 38.87
CA ALA A 37 17.14 -11.36 37.53
C ALA A 37 18.19 -10.84 36.52
N CYS A 38 18.38 -9.51 36.45
CA CYS A 38 19.41 -8.89 35.61
C CYS A 38 20.82 -9.35 35.99
N ARG A 39 21.08 -9.56 37.29
CA ARG A 39 22.36 -10.13 37.77
C ARG A 39 22.62 -11.53 37.24
N LYS A 40 21.60 -12.39 37.18
CA LYS A 40 21.69 -13.73 36.59
C LYS A 40 21.94 -13.65 35.08
N ALA A 41 21.19 -12.82 34.36
CA ALA A 41 21.39 -12.59 32.92
C ALA A 41 22.80 -12.06 32.58
N HIS A 42 23.35 -11.16 33.39
CA HIS A 42 24.74 -10.69 33.24
C HIS A 42 25.75 -11.83 33.43
N GLN A 43 25.59 -12.66 34.47
CA GLN A 43 26.47 -13.82 34.67
C GLN A 43 26.38 -14.82 33.52
N GLU A 44 25.18 -15.09 33.00
CA GLU A 44 24.96 -16.00 31.87
C GLU A 44 25.58 -15.45 30.58
N ASN A 45 25.37 -14.16 30.25
CA ASN A 45 26.01 -13.52 29.10
C ASN A 45 27.55 -13.50 29.22
N LYS A 46 28.09 -13.25 30.43
CA LYS A 46 29.55 -13.23 30.65
C LYS A 46 30.19 -14.61 30.54
N VAL A 47 29.50 -15.68 30.97
CA VAL A 47 29.94 -17.07 30.76
C VAL A 47 29.81 -17.46 29.29
N MET A 48 28.70 -17.10 28.63
CA MET A 48 28.48 -17.38 27.21
C MET A 48 29.54 -16.71 26.33
N ASN A 49 29.79 -15.41 26.51
CA ASN A 49 30.81 -14.69 25.76
C ASN A 49 32.20 -15.28 26.00
N LYS A 50 32.56 -15.57 27.26
CA LYS A 50 33.82 -16.24 27.59
C LYS A 50 33.95 -17.61 26.90
N MET A 51 32.90 -18.44 26.86
CA MET A 51 32.92 -19.70 26.12
C MET A 51 33.11 -19.50 24.62
N LEU A 52 32.47 -18.48 24.03
CA LEU A 52 32.64 -18.13 22.63
C LEU A 52 34.07 -17.68 22.32
N GLU A 53 34.69 -16.85 23.18
CA GLU A 53 36.11 -16.48 23.05
C GLU A 53 37.03 -17.70 23.18
N GLU A 54 36.90 -18.51 24.25
CA GLU A 54 37.75 -19.69 24.47
C GLU A 54 37.59 -20.77 23.39
N THR A 55 36.43 -20.84 22.71
CA THR A 55 36.15 -21.81 21.64
C THR A 55 36.55 -21.29 20.25
N LEU A 56 36.26 -20.02 19.92
CA LEU A 56 36.37 -19.49 18.56
C LEU A 56 37.61 -18.64 18.30
N ALA A 57 38.38 -18.24 19.32
CA ALA A 57 39.57 -17.40 19.12
C ALA A 57 40.67 -18.02 18.23
N GLN A 58 40.62 -19.33 17.95
CA GLN A 58 41.53 -20.02 17.03
C GLN A 58 40.97 -20.14 15.60
N GLU A 59 39.66 -20.05 15.40
CA GLU A 59 39.03 -20.11 14.06
C GLU A 59 38.91 -18.71 13.43
N LYS A 60 40.03 -18.19 12.92
CA LYS A 60 39.95 -17.09 11.95
C LYS A 60 39.34 -17.63 10.65
N PRO A 61 38.26 -17.02 10.11
CA PRO A 61 37.66 -17.48 8.87
C PRO A 61 38.63 -17.37 7.69
N ASP A 62 38.48 -18.30 6.73
CA ASP A 62 39.15 -18.25 5.43
C ASP A 62 39.05 -16.84 4.82
N PRO A 63 40.17 -16.19 4.39
CA PRO A 63 40.11 -14.86 3.78
C PRO A 63 39.24 -14.81 2.52
N ALA A 64 39.01 -15.94 1.82
CA ALA A 64 38.04 -15.98 0.73
C ALA A 64 36.58 -15.98 1.24
N PHE A 65 36.28 -16.44 2.47
CA PHE A 65 34.98 -16.23 3.12
C PHE A 65 34.76 -14.77 3.48
N GLU A 66 35.78 -14.11 4.04
CA GLU A 66 35.71 -12.68 4.35
C GLU A 66 35.45 -11.83 3.10
N GLN A 67 36.12 -12.14 1.98
CA GLN A 67 35.85 -11.49 0.68
C GLN A 67 34.45 -11.78 0.13
N ARG A 68 33.88 -12.99 0.35
CA ARG A 68 32.48 -13.32 0.00
C ARG A 68 31.48 -12.51 0.84
N MET A 69 31.73 -12.34 2.14
CA MET A 69 30.94 -11.45 3.02
C MET A 69 31.03 -9.99 2.58
N LEU A 70 32.23 -9.45 2.39
CA LEU A 70 32.45 -8.04 2.02
C LEU A 70 31.88 -7.68 0.65
N SER A 71 31.93 -8.59 -0.32
CA SER A 71 31.28 -8.40 -1.63
C SER A 71 29.75 -8.49 -1.53
N GLY A 72 29.21 -9.39 -0.71
CA GLY A 72 27.77 -9.44 -0.38
C GLY A 72 27.25 -8.13 0.24
N PHE A 73 28.00 -7.53 1.17
CA PHE A 73 27.64 -6.23 1.76
C PHE A 73 27.80 -5.07 0.78
N ARG A 74 28.90 -5.00 0.02
CA ARG A 74 29.08 -3.95 -1.02
C ARG A 74 27.97 -3.97 -2.07
N ASN A 75 27.49 -5.15 -2.45
CA ASN A 75 26.40 -5.30 -3.42
C ASN A 75 24.99 -5.11 -2.83
N ARG A 76 24.86 -4.97 -1.49
CA ARG A 76 23.58 -4.68 -0.80
C ARG A 76 23.36 -3.20 -0.51
N ILE A 77 24.38 -2.35 -0.64
CA ILE A 77 24.21 -0.90 -0.68
C ILE A 77 23.79 -0.54 -2.12
N PRO A 78 22.55 -0.07 -2.38
CA PRO A 78 22.19 0.37 -3.72
C PRO A 78 23.05 1.59 -4.10
N GLU A 79 23.63 1.61 -5.31
CA GLU A 79 24.25 2.84 -5.83
C GLU A 79 23.21 3.97 -5.79
N ARG A 80 23.49 5.04 -5.05
CA ARG A 80 22.63 6.23 -4.99
C ARG A 80 22.72 6.99 -6.31
N SER A 81 21.88 6.59 -7.25
CA SER A 81 21.69 7.24 -8.56
C SER A 81 21.05 8.62 -8.39
N GLY A 82 21.87 9.67 -8.46
CA GLY A 82 21.39 11.06 -8.55
C GLY A 82 22.27 12.08 -7.81
N LEU A 83 22.65 13.13 -8.54
CA LEU A 83 23.25 14.41 -8.10
C LEU A 83 24.54 14.39 -7.26
N VAL A 84 24.68 13.54 -6.23
CA VAL A 84 25.83 13.53 -5.31
C VAL A 84 27.13 13.13 -6.04
N LYS A 85 27.08 12.14 -6.94
CA LYS A 85 28.22 11.76 -7.80
C LYS A 85 28.70 12.94 -8.65
N LEU A 86 27.75 13.71 -9.19
CA LEU A 86 28.01 14.93 -9.99
C LEU A 86 28.72 16.01 -9.14
N LEU A 87 28.30 16.24 -7.89
CA LEU A 87 28.97 17.16 -6.96
C LEU A 87 30.39 16.72 -6.56
N VAL A 88 30.61 15.42 -6.37
CA VAL A 88 31.94 14.87 -6.01
C VAL A 88 32.90 14.93 -7.20
N ASP A 89 32.45 14.60 -8.41
CA ASP A 89 33.27 14.72 -9.62
C ASP A 89 33.56 16.18 -9.97
N LEU A 90 32.61 17.11 -9.75
CA LEU A 90 32.82 18.55 -9.92
C LEU A 90 33.91 19.10 -8.98
N MET A 91 34.03 18.57 -7.75
CA MET A 91 35.09 18.95 -6.81
C MET A 91 36.45 18.32 -7.13
N ARG A 92 36.54 17.27 -7.95
CA ARG A 92 37.82 16.71 -8.41
C ARG A 92 38.37 17.37 -9.69
N LEU A 93 37.54 18.07 -10.46
CA LEU A 93 37.96 18.78 -11.69
C LEU A 93 38.55 20.17 -11.41
N ARG A 94 39.66 20.23 -10.65
CA ARG A 94 40.52 21.42 -10.50
C ARG A 94 42.01 21.16 -10.68
N ALA A 95 42.38 20.46 -11.75
CA ALA A 95 43.69 20.59 -12.37
C ALA A 95 43.62 20.31 -13.88
N VAL A 96 44.15 21.24 -14.69
CA VAL A 96 44.36 21.14 -16.15
C VAL A 96 43.08 21.12 -17.04
N GLN A 97 43.25 21.49 -18.32
CA GLN A 97 42.34 21.30 -19.47
C GLN A 97 41.16 22.26 -19.77
N ILE A 98 40.84 23.30 -18.98
CA ILE A 98 39.84 24.33 -19.41
C ILE A 98 40.39 25.77 -19.37
N THR A 99 41.44 26.04 -20.17
CA THR A 99 41.95 27.39 -20.43
C THR A 99 42.23 27.69 -21.91
N ALA A 100 42.46 26.67 -22.75
CA ALA A 100 42.83 26.87 -24.16
C ALA A 100 41.65 27.22 -25.08
N VAL A 101 40.48 26.60 -24.88
CA VAL A 101 39.36 26.67 -25.85
C VAL A 101 38.54 27.97 -25.71
N THR A 102 38.37 28.46 -24.49
CA THR A 102 37.59 29.68 -24.20
C THR A 102 38.28 30.95 -24.71
N ALA A 103 39.60 31.04 -24.61
CA ALA A 103 40.37 32.17 -25.15
C ALA A 103 40.22 32.30 -26.68
N ILE A 104 40.26 31.17 -27.41
CA ILE A 104 40.12 31.14 -28.87
C ILE A 104 38.72 31.57 -29.31
N LEU A 105 37.67 31.09 -28.61
CA LEU A 105 36.29 31.48 -28.91
C LEU A 105 36.00 32.97 -28.61
N VAL A 106 36.52 33.51 -27.51
CA VAL A 106 36.36 34.95 -27.19
C VAL A 106 37.09 35.84 -28.21
N GLY A 107 38.30 35.44 -28.65
CA GLY A 107 39.04 36.16 -29.69
C GLY A 107 38.28 36.23 -31.02
N LEU A 108 37.69 35.12 -31.47
CA LEU A 108 36.88 35.07 -32.69
C LEU A 108 35.61 35.93 -32.60
N VAL A 109 34.93 35.93 -31.45
CA VAL A 109 33.73 36.78 -31.23
C VAL A 109 34.08 38.27 -31.19
N GLN A 110 35.24 38.64 -30.65
CA GLN A 110 35.67 40.05 -30.64
C GLN A 110 36.12 40.55 -32.02
N MET A 111 36.82 39.74 -32.82
CA MET A 111 37.13 40.11 -34.22
C MET A 111 35.86 40.30 -35.06
N GLY A 112 34.80 39.51 -34.84
CA GLY A 112 33.51 39.74 -35.49
C GLY A 112 32.91 41.11 -35.17
N ARG A 113 32.89 41.51 -33.88
CA ARG A 113 32.28 42.78 -33.44
C ARG A 113 33.05 44.04 -33.83
N MET A 114 34.28 43.94 -34.33
CA MET A 114 35.01 45.08 -34.92
C MET A 114 34.85 45.23 -36.43
N ILE A 115 34.28 44.23 -37.13
CA ILE A 115 34.12 44.26 -38.59
C ILE A 115 32.69 44.65 -39.00
N THR A 116 31.67 44.36 -38.17
CA THR A 116 30.29 44.78 -38.38
C THR A 116 29.83 45.75 -37.28
N GLY A 117 30.05 47.04 -37.49
CA GLY A 117 29.69 48.09 -36.53
C GLY A 117 28.24 48.53 -36.64
N GLU A 118 27.33 47.86 -35.92
CA GLU A 118 25.91 48.25 -35.78
C GLU A 118 25.44 48.16 -34.32
N ASN A 119 24.67 49.16 -33.89
CA ASN A 119 24.00 49.22 -32.58
C ASN A 119 22.47 49.20 -32.82
N ALA A 120 21.75 48.24 -32.22
CA ALA A 120 20.30 48.20 -32.28
C ALA A 120 19.65 47.60 -31.02
N THR A 121 18.48 48.14 -30.66
CA THR A 121 17.60 47.66 -29.60
C THR A 121 16.70 46.51 -30.08
N PRO A 122 16.26 45.59 -29.20
CA PRO A 122 15.21 44.63 -29.54
C PRO A 122 13.81 45.24 -29.35
N LEU A 123 13.01 45.23 -30.43
CA LEU A 123 11.55 45.34 -30.38
C LEU A 123 10.91 44.14 -31.09
N ARG A 124 9.57 44.08 -31.09
CA ARG A 124 8.80 42.83 -31.22
C ARG A 124 8.50 42.36 -32.66
N ASP A 125 8.20 41.06 -32.72
CA ASP A 125 7.17 40.41 -33.55
C ASP A 125 7.37 40.19 -35.08
N ARG A 126 7.37 38.88 -35.46
CA ARG A 126 6.52 38.28 -36.54
C ARG A 126 7.01 38.51 -38.02
N GLU A 127 6.82 37.66 -39.06
CA GLU A 127 5.96 36.48 -39.30
C GLU A 127 6.38 35.63 -40.55
N ARG A 128 6.14 34.28 -40.57
CA ARG A 128 5.86 33.35 -41.74
C ARG A 128 6.84 33.34 -42.97
N TYR A 129 6.82 32.43 -43.98
CA TYR A 129 6.01 31.26 -44.42
C TYR A 129 6.84 30.30 -45.33
N ALA A 130 6.59 28.97 -45.32
CA ALA A 130 6.83 27.97 -46.40
C ALA A 130 6.39 26.57 -45.93
N GLN A 131 5.90 25.58 -46.71
CA GLN A 131 5.26 25.52 -48.05
C GLN A 131 4.45 24.17 -48.11
N VAL A 132 3.60 23.92 -49.13
CA VAL A 132 2.64 22.78 -49.19
C VAL A 132 2.69 22.02 -50.54
N GLU A 133 2.62 20.68 -50.50
CA GLU A 133 2.27 19.72 -51.59
C GLU A 133 1.93 18.33 -50.98
N VAL A 134 1.19 17.37 -51.58
CA VAL A 134 0.07 17.42 -52.56
C VAL A 134 -0.66 16.05 -52.65
N ALA A 135 -1.96 16.04 -53.01
CA ALA A 135 -2.78 14.93 -53.59
C ALA A 135 -3.12 13.63 -52.78
N ALA A 136 -4.10 12.88 -53.31
CA ALA A 136 -4.64 11.56 -52.89
C ALA A 136 -5.03 10.75 -54.16
N PRO A 137 -5.27 9.40 -54.15
CA PRO A 137 -6.62 8.87 -53.80
C PRO A 137 -6.80 7.37 -53.34
N GLN A 138 -7.91 7.13 -52.60
CA GLN A 138 -8.83 5.95 -52.56
C GLN A 138 -8.50 4.55 -51.89
N PRO A 139 -9.57 3.79 -51.44
CA PRO A 139 -9.55 2.50 -50.69
C PRO A 139 -10.18 1.33 -51.52
N PRO A 140 -10.90 0.26 -51.03
CA PRO A 140 -11.18 -0.33 -49.68
C PRO A 140 -11.12 -1.90 -49.59
N GLU A 141 -11.47 -2.51 -48.43
CA GLU A 141 -12.24 -3.79 -48.21
C GLU A 141 -12.24 -4.21 -46.69
N SER A 142 -12.99 -5.22 -46.18
CA SER A 142 -14.46 -5.36 -46.11
C SER A 142 -14.99 -6.34 -45.01
N ARG A 143 -16.15 -6.03 -44.39
CA ARG A 143 -17.18 -6.93 -43.76
C ARG A 143 -16.78 -7.90 -42.61
N PRO A 144 -17.70 -8.69 -41.97
CA PRO A 144 -19.17 -8.89 -42.12
C PRO A 144 -20.03 -8.26 -40.98
N GLY A 145 -21.38 -8.32 -40.95
CA GLY A 145 -22.35 -9.03 -41.81
C GLY A 145 -23.82 -8.56 -41.64
N GLN A 146 -24.72 -9.19 -42.40
CA GLN A 146 -26.19 -8.93 -42.51
C GLN A 146 -27.00 -9.72 -41.44
N ALA A 147 -28.31 -9.49 -41.20
CA ALA A 147 -29.23 -8.36 -41.43
C ALA A 147 -30.56 -8.61 -40.67
N GLY A 148 -31.41 -7.60 -40.53
CA GLY A 148 -32.79 -7.75 -40.04
C GLY A 148 -33.56 -6.44 -40.14
N ALA A 149 -34.52 -6.35 -41.07
CA ALA A 149 -35.36 -5.18 -41.28
C ALA A 149 -36.83 -5.55 -41.12
N LEU A 150 -37.67 -4.64 -40.58
CA LEU A 150 -39.07 -4.44 -41.00
C LEU A 150 -39.73 -3.20 -40.36
N ALA A 151 -40.52 -2.51 -41.19
CA ALA A 151 -41.75 -1.74 -40.89
C ALA A 151 -41.80 -0.63 -39.79
N ARG A 152 -41.87 0.62 -40.29
CA ARG A 152 -42.94 1.63 -40.07
C ARG A 152 -43.30 2.18 -38.67
N SER A 153 -43.15 3.51 -38.56
CA SER A 153 -44.12 4.52 -38.05
C SER A 153 -44.64 4.49 -36.60
N GLY A 154 -44.73 5.69 -36.00
CA GLY A 154 -45.77 5.98 -34.99
C GLY A 154 -45.29 6.81 -33.81
N GLY A 155 -45.88 7.99 -33.61
CA GLY A 155 -45.49 8.91 -32.54
C GLY A 155 -46.06 8.61 -31.14
N VAL A 156 -45.42 9.28 -30.17
CA VAL A 156 -46.06 10.01 -29.05
C VAL A 156 -46.78 9.22 -27.93
N ALA A 157 -46.24 9.42 -26.72
CA ALA A 157 -46.88 9.48 -25.38
C ALA A 157 -47.16 8.22 -24.54
N ALA A 158 -46.69 8.33 -23.28
CA ALA A 158 -47.32 7.98 -22.00
C ALA A 158 -47.78 6.52 -21.70
N GLY A 159 -47.28 5.97 -20.58
CA GLY A 159 -47.85 4.76 -19.96
C GLY A 159 -46.98 4.10 -18.87
N ARG A 160 -47.38 4.28 -17.61
CA ARG A 160 -47.26 3.28 -16.53
C ARG A 160 -48.70 2.73 -16.30
N PRO A 161 -48.96 1.56 -15.67
CA PRO A 161 -48.14 0.91 -14.64
C PRO A 161 -48.16 -0.66 -14.61
N GLN A 162 -47.68 -1.21 -13.47
CA GLN A 162 -48.06 -2.48 -12.80
C GLN A 162 -47.57 -3.87 -13.29
N ASP A 163 -46.75 -4.45 -12.41
CA ASP A 163 -46.89 -5.75 -11.72
C ASP A 163 -47.03 -7.08 -12.49
N LEU A 164 -46.06 -7.99 -12.25
CA LEU A 164 -46.26 -9.37 -11.75
C LEU A 164 -44.91 -10.01 -11.35
N ALA A 165 -44.92 -11.18 -10.69
CA ALA A 165 -43.75 -11.77 -9.99
C ALA A 165 -43.53 -13.27 -10.29
N LEU A 166 -42.58 -13.91 -9.56
CA LEU A 166 -42.08 -15.30 -9.67
C LEU A 166 -41.16 -15.55 -10.90
N GLU A 167 -40.12 -16.40 -10.89
CA GLU A 167 -39.55 -17.31 -9.87
C GLU A 167 -38.02 -17.52 -10.11
N ALA A 168 -37.33 -18.40 -9.34
CA ALA A 168 -35.87 -18.65 -9.43
C ALA A 168 -35.48 -20.04 -8.83
N PRO A 169 -34.23 -20.55 -8.94
CA PRO A 169 -33.05 -20.11 -9.70
C PRO A 169 -32.72 -21.06 -10.89
N PRO A 170 -31.86 -22.12 -10.90
CA PRO A 170 -30.74 -22.59 -10.04
C PRO A 170 -29.36 -22.80 -10.74
N ALA A 171 -28.27 -22.56 -9.97
CA ALA A 171 -26.92 -23.19 -9.97
C ALA A 171 -26.06 -23.42 -11.26
N ALA A 172 -24.73 -23.34 -11.09
CA ALA A 172 -23.71 -23.58 -12.11
C ALA A 172 -22.78 -24.78 -11.78
N PRO A 173 -22.10 -25.39 -12.77
CA PRO A 173 -21.07 -26.41 -12.55
C PRO A 173 -19.64 -25.80 -12.42
N ALA A 174 -18.77 -26.44 -11.65
CA ALA A 174 -17.37 -26.04 -11.48
C ALA A 174 -16.41 -26.87 -12.38
N THR A 175 -15.44 -26.21 -13.00
CA THR A 175 -14.40 -26.86 -13.82
C THR A 175 -13.24 -27.34 -12.96
N ARG A 176 -12.87 -28.62 -13.06
CA ARG A 176 -11.74 -29.22 -12.31
C ARG A 176 -10.56 -29.53 -13.23
N SER A 177 -9.36 -29.12 -12.82
CA SER A 177 -8.12 -29.22 -13.60
C SER A 177 -7.70 -30.67 -13.91
N LYS A 178 -7.06 -30.87 -15.07
CA LYS A 178 -6.29 -32.08 -15.39
C LYS A 178 -4.79 -31.77 -15.32
N PHE A 179 -4.02 -32.70 -14.77
CA PHE A 179 -2.56 -32.78 -14.95
C PHE A 179 -2.23 -33.78 -16.08
N HIS A 180 -1.04 -33.64 -16.65
CA HIS A 180 -0.46 -34.57 -17.63
C HIS A 180 0.22 -35.76 -16.95
N GLU A 181 0.12 -36.94 -17.56
CA GLU A 181 1.16 -37.97 -17.50
C GLU A 181 1.10 -38.82 -18.79
N GLU A 182 2.26 -39.16 -19.38
CA GLU A 182 2.34 -39.92 -20.64
C GLU A 182 2.97 -41.30 -20.39
N GLY A 183 2.23 -42.38 -20.68
CA GLY A 183 2.55 -43.76 -20.24
C GLY A 183 2.35 -44.87 -21.30
N LYS A 184 2.70 -44.56 -22.55
CA LYS A 184 2.94 -45.46 -23.71
C LYS A 184 2.45 -46.95 -23.69
N ALA A 185 1.29 -47.16 -24.32
CA ALA A 185 0.97 -48.24 -25.30
C ALA A 185 0.77 -49.73 -24.91
N ALA A 186 -0.08 -50.38 -25.74
CA ALA A 186 -0.53 -51.79 -25.79
C ALA A 186 -1.69 -52.20 -24.84
N GLY A 187 -2.69 -53.00 -25.28
CA GLY A 187 -2.99 -53.41 -26.66
C GLY A 187 -4.15 -54.42 -26.81
N THR A 188 -5.20 -54.02 -27.55
CA THR A 188 -6.11 -54.91 -28.32
C THR A 188 -6.99 -55.95 -27.58
N THR A 189 -8.25 -55.57 -27.31
CA THR A 189 -9.47 -56.44 -27.18
C THR A 189 -9.53 -57.41 -25.98
N VAL A 190 -10.68 -57.92 -25.51
CA VAL A 190 -12.07 -57.99 -26.03
C VAL A 190 -13.09 -57.49 -24.97
N ALA A 191 -14.24 -57.00 -25.41
CA ALA A 191 -15.43 -56.66 -24.61
C ALA A 191 -16.67 -57.40 -25.21
N PRO A 192 -17.87 -57.48 -24.58
CA PRO A 192 -18.34 -56.67 -23.43
C PRO A 192 -19.21 -57.42 -22.38
N ALA A 193 -19.82 -56.64 -21.46
CA ALA A 193 -21.14 -56.87 -20.84
C ALA A 193 -21.30 -58.01 -19.79
N LYS A 194 -22.17 -57.90 -18.77
CA LYS A 194 -22.91 -56.75 -18.20
C LYS A 194 -23.35 -57.08 -16.75
N ALA A 195 -23.57 -56.03 -15.95
CA ALA A 195 -23.86 -56.06 -14.52
C ALA A 195 -25.11 -56.85 -14.06
N ALA A 196 -25.06 -57.31 -12.81
CA ALA A 196 -26.12 -57.15 -11.81
C ALA A 196 -25.48 -56.94 -10.41
N GLN A 197 -26.19 -56.27 -9.49
CA GLN A 197 -25.79 -56.10 -8.08
C GLN A 197 -26.66 -56.98 -7.15
N PRO A 198 -26.26 -57.22 -5.89
CA PRO A 198 -26.82 -58.29 -5.07
C PRO A 198 -27.93 -57.86 -4.11
N GLU A 199 -28.93 -58.74 -3.98
CA GLU A 199 -29.80 -58.94 -2.81
C GLU A 199 -30.05 -60.46 -2.70
N ALA A 200 -30.42 -61.07 -1.58
CA ALA A 200 -30.13 -60.81 -0.16
C ALA A 200 -30.62 -62.03 0.65
N ARG A 201 -29.87 -62.45 1.67
CA ARG A 201 -30.31 -63.22 2.86
C ARG A 201 -30.77 -64.70 2.72
N ASP A 202 -30.33 -65.46 3.74
CA ASP A 202 -31.03 -66.53 4.48
C ASP A 202 -31.48 -67.82 3.73
N VAL A 203 -31.48 -69.05 4.29
CA VAL A 203 -30.95 -69.63 5.56
C VAL A 203 -30.91 -71.19 5.39
N GLU A 204 -30.31 -71.92 6.36
CA GLU A 204 -30.38 -73.39 6.57
C GLU A 204 -29.62 -74.35 5.62
N THR A 205 -29.30 -75.61 5.99
CA THR A 205 -28.58 -76.22 7.15
C THR A 205 -28.48 -77.76 6.89
N LEU A 206 -27.50 -78.45 7.50
CA LEU A 206 -27.41 -79.93 7.71
C LEU A 206 -27.37 -80.89 6.49
N VAL A 207 -26.20 -81.52 6.28
CA VAL A 207 -26.06 -82.99 6.14
C VAL A 207 -24.74 -83.44 6.80
N VAL A 208 -24.78 -84.50 7.63
CA VAL A 208 -23.61 -85.23 8.19
C VAL A 208 -24.00 -86.72 8.30
N PRO A 209 -23.22 -87.65 7.74
CA PRO A 209 -22.41 -88.62 8.53
C PRO A 209 -20.90 -88.59 8.10
N GLU A 210 -19.87 -88.88 8.91
CA GLU A 210 -19.58 -90.02 9.82
C GLU A 210 -18.95 -91.25 9.09
N ASN A 211 -17.83 -91.91 9.47
CA ASN A 211 -16.94 -91.85 10.67
C ASN A 211 -15.45 -92.22 10.38
N ALA A 212 -14.61 -92.14 11.44
CA ALA A 212 -13.36 -92.91 11.70
C ALA A 212 -12.06 -92.62 10.89
N ALA A 213 -10.85 -92.74 11.44
CA ALA A 213 -10.38 -92.74 12.85
C ALA A 213 -8.84 -92.59 12.92
N MET A 214 -8.31 -92.21 14.11
CA MET A 214 -6.91 -92.34 14.58
C MET A 214 -5.87 -91.41 13.91
N GLY A 215 -5.01 -90.66 14.63
CA GLY A 215 -4.98 -90.34 16.06
C GLY A 215 -3.57 -89.97 16.56
N GLU A 216 -3.38 -88.78 17.15
CA GLU A 216 -2.12 -88.37 17.79
C GLU A 216 -2.39 -87.34 18.91
N GLU A 217 -1.54 -87.29 19.94
CA GLU A 217 -1.76 -86.47 21.14
C GLU A 217 -1.22 -85.03 21.01
N ALA A 218 -2.02 -84.04 21.40
CA ALA A 218 -1.56 -82.69 21.68
C ALA A 218 -2.27 -82.13 22.92
N THR A 219 -1.49 -81.63 23.87
CA THR A 219 -1.94 -81.17 25.19
C THR A 219 -2.92 -79.99 25.12
N GLN A 220 -4.02 -80.07 25.86
CA GLN A 220 -4.94 -78.95 26.05
C GLN A 220 -4.39 -77.97 27.09
N SER A 221 -3.92 -76.81 26.63
CA SER A 221 -3.74 -75.63 27.50
C SER A 221 -5.09 -74.93 27.71
N PRO A 222 -5.50 -74.58 28.95
CA PRO A 222 -6.75 -73.86 29.19
C PRO A 222 -6.79 -72.51 28.48
N VAL A 223 -7.92 -72.17 27.85
CA VAL A 223 -8.14 -70.86 27.22
C VAL A 223 -8.38 -69.82 28.31
N GLU A 224 -7.45 -68.87 28.46
CA GLU A 224 -7.54 -67.79 29.43
C GLU A 224 -8.55 -66.72 29.01
N SER A 225 -9.32 -66.20 29.98
CA SER A 225 -10.47 -65.32 29.71
C SER A 225 -10.08 -63.98 29.09
N PRO A 226 -10.73 -63.52 28.00
CA PRO A 226 -10.43 -62.24 27.33
C PRO A 226 -10.47 -60.98 28.21
N ALA A 227 -11.17 -61.03 29.36
CA ALA A 227 -11.23 -59.94 30.33
C ALA A 227 -9.84 -59.56 30.90
N ALA A 228 -8.95 -60.53 31.11
CA ALA A 228 -7.60 -60.27 31.62
C ALA A 228 -6.75 -59.44 30.64
N ALA A 229 -6.96 -59.64 29.33
CA ALA A 229 -6.24 -58.94 28.26
C ALA A 229 -6.69 -57.48 28.03
N LEU A 230 -7.73 -57.01 28.75
CA LEU A 230 -8.13 -55.59 28.78
C LEU A 230 -7.48 -54.84 29.95
N ALA A 231 -7.39 -55.48 31.12
CA ALA A 231 -6.86 -54.88 32.35
C ALA A 231 -5.37 -54.46 32.26
N ASN A 232 -4.62 -55.00 31.31
CA ASN A 232 -3.19 -54.72 31.12
C ASN A 232 -2.89 -53.76 29.94
N ARG A 233 -3.91 -53.07 29.40
CA ARG A 233 -3.73 -52.06 28.34
C ARG A 233 -3.41 -50.68 28.91
N LYS A 234 -2.45 -50.00 28.31
CA LYS A 234 -2.06 -48.61 28.60
C LYS A 234 -2.72 -47.70 27.57
N LEU A 235 -3.93 -47.23 27.89
CA LEU A 235 -4.70 -46.32 27.03
C LEU A 235 -4.64 -44.89 27.58
N ILE A 236 -4.18 -43.95 26.76
CA ILE A 236 -4.25 -42.51 27.06
C ILE A 236 -5.55 -41.97 26.45
N ARG A 237 -6.37 -41.26 27.24
CA ARG A 237 -7.62 -40.66 26.76
C ARG A 237 -7.61 -39.15 27.00
N ASN A 238 -7.81 -38.38 25.93
CA ASN A 238 -7.76 -36.92 25.96
C ASN A 238 -9.01 -36.35 25.30
N ALA A 239 -9.59 -35.29 25.86
CA ALA A 239 -10.72 -34.58 25.27
C ALA A 239 -10.49 -33.07 25.23
N THR A 240 -10.96 -32.43 24.16
CA THR A 240 -11.09 -30.97 24.07
C THR A 240 -12.56 -30.62 23.85
N VAL A 241 -13.07 -29.64 24.58
CA VAL A 241 -14.48 -29.27 24.59
C VAL A 241 -14.60 -27.76 24.55
N GLU A 242 -15.42 -27.23 23.64
CA GLU A 242 -15.72 -25.80 23.55
C GLU A 242 -17.19 -25.58 23.92
N LEU A 243 -17.45 -24.78 24.96
CA LEU A 243 -18.81 -24.44 25.39
C LEU A 243 -19.03 -22.92 25.43
N GLU A 244 -20.17 -22.51 24.87
CA GLU A 244 -20.72 -21.17 25.05
C GLU A 244 -21.69 -21.16 26.24
N ILE A 245 -21.39 -20.33 27.24
CA ILE A 245 -22.03 -20.33 28.57
C ILE A 245 -22.68 -18.97 28.89
N VAL A 246 -23.56 -18.92 29.89
CA VAL A 246 -24.23 -17.67 30.29
C VAL A 246 -23.38 -16.84 31.27
N SER A 247 -22.63 -17.51 32.14
CA SER A 247 -21.85 -16.96 33.25
C SER A 247 -20.64 -17.86 33.49
N PHE A 248 -19.44 -17.30 33.49
CA PHE A 248 -18.19 -18.04 33.67
C PHE A 248 -18.07 -18.65 35.06
N ASP A 249 -18.34 -17.87 36.11
CA ASP A 249 -18.16 -18.30 37.50
C ASP A 249 -19.12 -19.46 37.87
N ASP A 250 -20.37 -19.42 37.38
CA ASP A 250 -21.33 -20.52 37.55
C ASP A 250 -20.88 -21.80 36.82
N ALA A 251 -20.22 -21.66 35.67
CA ALA A 251 -19.70 -22.79 34.91
C ALA A 251 -18.49 -23.42 35.61
N VAL A 252 -17.53 -22.61 36.09
CA VAL A 252 -16.37 -23.08 36.88
C VAL A 252 -16.83 -23.89 38.09
N GLN A 253 -17.82 -23.40 38.85
CA GLN A 253 -18.36 -24.10 40.02
C GLN A 253 -18.99 -25.45 39.65
N LYS A 254 -19.83 -25.50 38.60
CA LYS A 254 -20.46 -26.75 38.13
C LYS A 254 -19.45 -27.76 37.60
N ILE A 255 -18.45 -27.31 36.83
CA ILE A 255 -17.37 -28.14 36.31
C ILE A 255 -16.55 -28.73 37.46
N THR A 256 -16.25 -27.94 38.49
CA THR A 256 -15.53 -28.40 39.69
C THR A 256 -16.35 -29.42 40.48
N ALA A 257 -17.66 -29.20 40.63
CA ALA A 257 -18.55 -30.16 41.31
C ALA A 257 -18.61 -31.51 40.56
N PHE A 258 -18.82 -31.49 39.24
CA PHE A 258 -18.83 -32.71 38.43
C PHE A 258 -17.45 -33.39 38.40
N ALA A 259 -16.35 -32.64 38.37
CA ALA A 259 -15.01 -33.23 38.44
C ALA A 259 -14.83 -34.04 39.73
N ASN A 260 -15.21 -33.48 40.88
CA ASN A 260 -15.10 -34.14 42.18
C ASN A 260 -16.03 -35.38 42.28
N GLU A 261 -17.24 -35.30 41.74
CA GLU A 261 -18.20 -36.42 41.71
C GLU A 261 -17.66 -37.61 40.92
N GLU A 262 -17.06 -37.35 39.75
CA GLU A 262 -16.44 -38.36 38.89
C GLU A 262 -15.03 -38.80 39.36
N ARG A 263 -14.65 -38.48 40.61
CA ARG A 263 -13.33 -38.75 41.24
C ARG A 263 -12.13 -38.14 40.50
N GLY A 264 -12.37 -37.06 39.77
CA GLY A 264 -11.35 -36.19 39.18
C GLY A 264 -11.02 -34.97 40.02
N TYR A 265 -10.24 -34.06 39.44
CA TYR A 265 -9.92 -32.75 40.01
C TYR A 265 -9.64 -31.72 38.91
N VAL A 266 -9.85 -30.44 39.23
CA VAL A 266 -9.44 -29.32 38.37
C VAL A 266 -7.93 -29.09 38.55
N ALA A 267 -7.17 -29.20 37.47
CA ALA A 267 -5.72 -29.06 37.46
C ALA A 267 -5.27 -27.63 37.06
N THR A 268 -6.10 -26.89 36.31
CA THR A 268 -5.82 -25.49 35.94
C THR A 268 -7.15 -24.77 35.66
N THR A 269 -7.23 -23.50 36.00
CA THR A 269 -8.30 -22.59 35.56
C THR A 269 -7.64 -21.27 35.18
N SER A 270 -7.80 -20.85 33.93
CA SER A 270 -7.43 -19.52 33.44
C SER A 270 -8.70 -18.75 33.09
N SER A 271 -8.66 -17.42 33.22
CA SER A 271 -9.76 -16.55 32.81
C SER A 271 -9.24 -15.19 32.35
N GLU A 272 -9.78 -14.69 31.24
CA GLU A 272 -9.47 -13.38 30.69
C GLU A 272 -10.77 -12.58 30.52
N LYS A 273 -10.80 -11.36 31.06
CA LYS A 273 -11.96 -10.46 30.99
C LYS A 273 -11.82 -9.48 29.84
N GLN A 274 -12.73 -9.55 28.89
CA GLN A 274 -12.81 -8.67 27.73
C GLN A 274 -13.29 -7.26 28.11
N ALA A 275 -13.06 -6.29 27.22
CA ALA A 275 -13.46 -4.88 27.41
C ALA A 275 -14.99 -4.66 27.45
N ASN A 276 -15.78 -5.59 26.90
CA ASN A 276 -17.25 -5.64 27.06
C ASN A 276 -17.70 -6.25 28.41
N GLY A 277 -16.75 -6.61 29.27
CA GLY A 277 -16.99 -7.20 30.59
C GLY A 277 -17.19 -8.72 30.58
N LYS A 278 -17.19 -9.37 29.41
CA LYS A 278 -17.37 -10.82 29.24
C LYS A 278 -16.13 -11.61 29.62
N LEU A 279 -16.33 -12.85 30.06
CA LEU A 279 -15.27 -13.78 30.45
C LEU A 279 -15.11 -14.94 29.45
N LYS A 280 -13.85 -15.23 29.10
CA LYS A 280 -13.40 -16.48 28.46
C LYS A 280 -12.33 -17.14 29.31
N GLY A 281 -12.11 -18.43 29.17
CA GLY A 281 -11.06 -19.13 29.91
C GLY A 281 -10.88 -20.59 29.52
N GLU A 282 -9.77 -21.20 29.93
CA GLU A 282 -9.53 -22.64 29.83
C GLU A 282 -9.60 -23.27 31.23
N ILE A 283 -10.39 -24.33 31.37
CA ILE A 283 -10.36 -25.21 32.54
C ILE A 283 -9.77 -26.55 32.11
N VAL A 284 -8.68 -26.95 32.77
CA VAL A 284 -8.08 -28.27 32.60
C VAL A 284 -8.52 -29.16 33.75
N VAL A 285 -9.27 -30.21 33.43
CA VAL A 285 -9.76 -31.20 34.39
C VAL A 285 -9.04 -32.53 34.14
N LYS A 286 -8.70 -33.24 35.22
CA LYS A 286 -8.20 -34.62 35.18
C LYS A 286 -9.24 -35.53 35.81
N VAL A 287 -9.66 -36.57 35.10
CA VAL A 287 -10.71 -37.53 35.52
C VAL A 287 -10.21 -38.96 35.34
N LEU A 288 -10.82 -39.92 36.05
CA LEU A 288 -10.52 -41.34 35.79
C LEU A 288 -10.95 -41.71 34.35
N PRO A 289 -10.14 -42.48 33.58
CA PRO A 289 -10.45 -42.82 32.18
C PRO A 289 -11.78 -43.55 31.96
N GLU A 290 -12.27 -44.24 32.99
CA GLU A 290 -13.57 -44.94 33.03
C GLU A 290 -14.76 -43.95 33.12
N ASN A 291 -14.60 -42.86 33.88
CA ASN A 291 -15.65 -41.87 34.13
C ASN A 291 -15.67 -40.74 33.07
N LEU A 292 -14.66 -40.67 32.20
CA LEU A 292 -14.50 -39.62 31.20
C LEU A 292 -15.77 -39.39 30.35
N ASP A 293 -16.37 -40.46 29.84
CA ASP A 293 -17.51 -40.35 28.92
C ASP A 293 -18.80 -39.89 29.64
N HIS A 294 -18.92 -40.15 30.94
CA HIS A 294 -20.00 -39.66 31.80
C HIS A 294 -19.80 -38.19 32.18
N PHE A 295 -18.56 -37.80 32.54
CA PHE A 295 -18.18 -36.40 32.76
C PHE A 295 -18.48 -35.53 31.51
N LEU A 296 -18.10 -36.00 30.32
CA LEU A 296 -18.37 -35.31 29.06
C LEU A 296 -19.87 -35.18 28.74
N GLN A 297 -20.72 -36.11 29.20
CA GLN A 297 -22.17 -35.96 29.10
C GLN A 297 -22.70 -34.86 30.03
N LYS A 298 -22.24 -34.83 31.30
CA LYS A 298 -22.63 -33.79 32.28
C LYS A 298 -22.23 -32.38 31.83
N LEU A 299 -21.05 -32.21 31.24
CA LEU A 299 -20.60 -30.90 30.71
C LEU A 299 -21.58 -30.28 29.70
N ARG A 300 -22.23 -31.08 28.86
CA ARG A 300 -23.19 -30.62 27.84
C ARG A 300 -24.45 -29.97 28.45
N GLY A 301 -24.71 -30.15 29.75
CA GLY A 301 -25.78 -29.48 30.48
C GLY A 301 -25.44 -28.08 31.00
N ILE A 302 -24.18 -27.65 30.92
CA ILE A 302 -23.71 -26.36 31.49
C ILE A 302 -23.89 -25.21 30.50
N GLY A 303 -23.77 -25.48 29.20
CA GLY A 303 -23.83 -24.48 28.13
C GLY A 303 -24.03 -25.11 26.76
N GLN A 304 -24.05 -24.27 25.72
CA GLN A 304 -24.18 -24.72 24.34
C GLN A 304 -22.83 -25.25 23.86
N LEU A 305 -22.74 -26.56 23.62
CA LEU A 305 -21.58 -27.19 22.99
C LEU A 305 -21.35 -26.61 21.60
N LYS A 306 -20.14 -26.11 21.32
CA LYS A 306 -19.69 -25.66 20.00
C LYS A 306 -18.86 -26.74 19.30
N ASN A 307 -17.96 -27.37 20.03
CA ASN A 307 -17.05 -28.38 19.52
C ASN A 307 -16.75 -29.42 20.62
N GLN A 308 -16.49 -30.67 20.21
CA GLN A 308 -16.00 -31.73 21.10
C GLN A 308 -15.14 -32.71 20.31
N THR A 309 -13.86 -32.82 20.67
CA THR A 309 -12.95 -33.84 20.18
C THR A 309 -12.62 -34.80 21.31
N LEU A 310 -12.62 -36.11 21.03
CA LEU A 310 -12.21 -37.17 21.94
C LEU A 310 -11.16 -38.03 21.25
N GLY A 311 -9.96 -38.07 21.79
CA GLY A 311 -8.85 -38.92 21.35
C GLY A 311 -8.62 -40.07 22.32
N THR A 312 -8.19 -41.21 21.79
CA THR A 312 -7.71 -42.35 22.57
C THR A 312 -6.51 -42.96 21.85
N GLU A 313 -5.40 -43.11 22.57
CA GLU A 313 -4.12 -43.60 22.06
C GLU A 313 -3.73 -44.87 22.84
N ASP A 314 -3.43 -45.96 22.12
CA ASP A 314 -2.99 -47.22 22.73
C ASP A 314 -1.46 -47.27 22.74
N VAL A 315 -0.85 -46.92 23.88
CA VAL A 315 0.60 -46.94 24.09
C VAL A 315 1.09 -48.28 24.65
N THR A 316 0.23 -49.30 24.77
CA THR A 316 0.55 -50.59 25.42
C THR A 316 1.83 -51.22 24.88
N LYS A 317 1.99 -51.27 23.54
CA LYS A 317 3.18 -51.84 22.90
C LYS A 317 4.45 -51.03 23.20
N ALA A 318 4.37 -49.70 23.11
CA ALA A 318 5.51 -48.82 23.33
C ALA A 318 5.96 -48.84 24.80
N TYR A 319 5.00 -48.81 25.72
CA TYR A 319 5.24 -48.91 27.16
C TYR A 319 6.01 -50.19 27.52
N PHE A 320 5.56 -51.35 27.05
CA PHE A 320 6.23 -52.61 27.37
C PHE A 320 7.58 -52.81 26.66
N ASP A 321 7.79 -52.23 25.46
CA ASP A 321 9.13 -52.18 24.82
C ASP A 321 10.11 -51.35 25.66
N THR A 322 9.72 -50.12 26.05
CA THR A 322 10.57 -49.23 26.84
C THR A 322 10.86 -49.81 28.23
N ASP A 323 9.90 -50.47 28.90
CA ASP A 323 10.13 -51.17 30.17
C ASP A 323 11.09 -52.36 30.03
N ALA A 324 10.94 -53.19 28.99
CA ALA A 324 11.87 -54.29 28.70
C ALA A 324 13.29 -53.76 28.40
N ARG A 325 13.41 -52.68 27.63
CA ARG A 325 14.68 -52.02 27.32
C ARG A 325 15.32 -51.36 28.55
N LEU A 326 14.54 -50.71 29.41
CA LEU A 326 14.99 -50.17 30.69
C LEU A 326 15.53 -51.26 31.62
N LYS A 327 14.87 -52.42 31.70
CA LYS A 327 15.35 -53.58 32.46
C LYS A 327 16.69 -54.08 31.92
N ASN A 328 16.82 -54.23 30.61
CA ASN A 328 18.07 -54.64 29.96
C ASN A 328 19.20 -53.61 30.17
N ALA A 329 18.90 -52.31 30.08
CA ALA A 329 19.87 -51.25 30.29
C ALA A 329 20.37 -51.21 31.75
N ARG A 330 19.50 -51.40 32.75
CA ARG A 330 19.91 -51.53 34.16
C ARG A 330 20.83 -52.74 34.41
N VAL A 331 20.59 -53.87 33.73
CA VAL A 331 21.50 -55.02 33.77
C VAL A 331 22.86 -54.70 33.12
N MET A 332 22.89 -53.86 32.07
CA MET A 332 24.15 -53.36 31.50
C MET A 332 24.87 -52.40 32.46
N GLU A 333 24.15 -51.46 33.08
CA GLU A 333 24.70 -50.53 34.08
C GLU A 333 25.39 -51.29 35.21
N GLN A 334 24.72 -52.30 35.78
CA GLN A 334 25.29 -53.12 36.85
C GLN A 334 26.57 -53.85 36.40
N ARG A 335 26.60 -54.40 35.16
CA ARG A 335 27.80 -55.05 34.60
C ARG A 335 28.95 -54.07 34.37
N LEU A 336 28.66 -52.83 33.96
CA LEU A 336 29.66 -51.77 33.81
C LEU A 336 30.22 -51.36 35.19
N ILE A 337 29.35 -51.15 36.18
CA ILE A 337 29.72 -50.88 37.58
C ILE A 337 30.59 -52.01 38.16
N ASP A 338 30.22 -53.28 37.95
CA ASP A 338 30.97 -54.41 38.50
C ASP A 338 32.31 -54.63 37.75
N MET A 339 32.42 -54.24 36.48
CA MET A 339 33.71 -54.12 35.80
C MET A 339 34.58 -53.00 36.39
N LEU A 340 34.03 -51.83 36.75
CA LEU A 340 34.80 -50.77 37.42
C LEU A 340 35.32 -51.22 38.80
N LYS A 341 34.53 -52.01 39.55
CA LYS A 341 34.96 -52.57 40.85
C LYS A 341 36.08 -53.62 40.74
N THR A 342 36.16 -54.34 39.63
CA THR A 342 37.02 -55.54 39.50
C THR A 342 38.24 -55.35 38.60
N LYS A 343 38.26 -54.35 37.70
CA LYS A 343 39.38 -54.11 36.78
C LYS A 343 40.50 -53.28 37.42
N THR A 344 41.59 -53.93 37.81
CA THR A 344 42.89 -53.27 38.06
C THR A 344 43.66 -53.06 36.73
N GLY A 345 43.04 -52.36 35.78
CA GLY A 345 43.50 -52.24 34.38
C GLY A 345 44.25 -50.94 34.06
N LYS A 346 44.42 -50.63 32.76
CA LYS A 346 44.99 -49.33 32.34
C LYS A 346 43.94 -48.23 32.52
N VAL A 347 44.39 -47.01 32.83
CA VAL A 347 43.50 -45.84 33.01
C VAL A 347 42.60 -45.59 31.79
N SER A 348 43.11 -45.82 30.56
CA SER A 348 42.31 -45.70 29.33
C SER A 348 41.12 -46.65 29.28
N ASP A 349 41.26 -47.87 29.83
CA ASP A 349 40.20 -48.88 29.84
C ASP A 349 39.12 -48.52 30.86
N LEU A 350 39.52 -47.86 31.96
CA LEU A 350 38.63 -47.35 33.00
C LEU A 350 37.77 -46.20 32.46
N LEU A 351 38.42 -45.17 31.87
CA LEU A 351 37.75 -44.01 31.26
C LEU A 351 36.75 -44.40 30.16
N GLN A 352 37.04 -45.47 29.40
CA GLN A 352 36.10 -45.96 28.39
C GLN A 352 34.87 -46.63 29.03
N VAL A 353 35.04 -47.40 30.11
CA VAL A 353 33.90 -47.99 30.85
C VAL A 353 33.08 -46.91 31.56
N GLU A 354 33.72 -45.87 32.11
CA GLU A 354 33.03 -44.71 32.70
C GLU A 354 32.21 -43.94 31.65
N LYS A 355 32.75 -43.75 30.44
CA LYS A 355 32.03 -43.09 29.33
C LYS A 355 30.78 -43.87 28.91
N GLU A 356 30.89 -45.19 28.71
CA GLU A 356 29.73 -46.02 28.37
C GLU A 356 28.74 -46.13 29.54
N LEU A 357 29.21 -46.12 30.80
CA LEU A 357 28.34 -46.05 31.98
C LEU A 357 27.54 -44.75 32.03
N GLY A 358 28.16 -43.61 31.71
CA GLY A 358 27.47 -42.32 31.56
C GLY A 358 26.37 -42.38 30.50
N ARG A 359 26.68 -42.92 29.32
CA ARG A 359 25.73 -43.09 28.21
C ARG A 359 24.55 -44.01 28.58
N VAL A 360 24.84 -45.15 29.22
CA VAL A 360 23.79 -46.09 29.69
C VAL A 360 22.91 -45.46 30.77
N ARG A 361 23.45 -44.58 31.62
CA ARG A 361 22.65 -43.83 32.60
C ARG A 361 21.73 -42.81 31.94
N GLU A 362 22.20 -42.07 30.95
CA GLU A 362 21.38 -41.14 30.16
C GLU A 362 20.22 -41.89 29.46
N GLU A 363 20.50 -43.05 28.84
CA GLU A 363 19.47 -43.93 28.27
C GLU A 363 18.45 -44.41 29.33
N ILE A 364 18.92 -44.82 30.52
CA ILE A 364 18.09 -45.26 31.65
C ILE A 364 17.20 -44.14 32.19
N GLU A 365 17.73 -42.93 32.34
CA GLU A 365 16.99 -41.76 32.84
C GLU A 365 15.92 -41.32 31.84
N LYS A 366 16.26 -41.28 30.54
CA LYS A 366 15.31 -41.00 29.47
C LYS A 366 14.16 -42.01 29.43
N MET A 367 14.45 -43.31 29.41
CA MET A 367 13.41 -44.35 29.39
C MET A 367 12.55 -44.33 30.67
N GLN A 368 13.13 -43.99 31.83
CA GLN A 368 12.34 -43.75 33.05
C GLN A 368 11.43 -42.51 32.95
N GLY A 369 11.88 -41.44 32.29
CA GLY A 369 11.07 -40.27 32.01
C GLY A 369 9.87 -40.58 31.11
N GLU A 370 10.11 -41.32 30.02
CA GLU A 370 9.07 -41.77 29.08
C GLU A 370 7.99 -42.64 29.76
N LEU A 371 8.40 -43.63 30.57
CA LEU A 371 7.46 -44.48 31.32
C LEU A 371 6.65 -43.68 32.36
N LYS A 372 7.31 -42.81 33.15
CA LYS A 372 6.63 -41.93 34.13
C LYS A 372 5.63 -40.99 33.45
N TYR A 373 5.97 -40.48 32.26
CA TYR A 373 5.06 -39.66 31.46
C TYR A 373 3.82 -40.47 31.06
N TRP A 374 3.99 -41.63 30.42
CA TRP A 374 2.86 -42.47 30.02
C TRP A 374 2.00 -42.91 31.21
N ASP A 375 2.58 -43.32 32.34
CA ASP A 375 1.82 -43.65 33.55
C ASP A 375 0.95 -42.47 34.02
N SER A 376 1.47 -41.24 33.99
CA SER A 376 0.72 -40.05 34.38
C SER A 376 -0.44 -39.69 33.44
N GLN A 377 -0.37 -40.12 32.17
CA GLN A 377 -1.40 -39.90 31.14
C GLN A 377 -2.42 -41.07 31.05
N VAL A 378 -2.03 -42.26 31.50
CA VAL A 378 -2.93 -43.43 31.60
C VAL A 378 -3.71 -43.40 32.92
N GLN A 379 -3.14 -42.87 34.01
CA GLN A 379 -3.82 -42.76 35.30
C GLN A 379 -5.01 -41.79 35.28
N PHE A 380 -4.92 -40.71 34.50
CA PHE A 380 -5.97 -39.68 34.40
C PHE A 380 -6.16 -39.23 32.96
N ALA A 381 -7.40 -39.28 32.49
CA ALA A 381 -7.79 -38.63 31.25
C ALA A 381 -7.78 -37.10 31.41
N ARG A 382 -7.13 -36.38 30.47
CA ARG A 382 -7.17 -34.91 30.45
C ARG A 382 -8.38 -34.43 29.65
N VAL A 383 -9.14 -33.50 30.24
CA VAL A 383 -10.16 -32.72 29.55
C VAL A 383 -9.75 -31.24 29.58
N THR A 384 -9.47 -30.67 28.41
CA THR A 384 -9.34 -29.22 28.23
C THR A 384 -10.71 -28.67 27.84
N ILE A 385 -11.23 -27.74 28.63
CA ILE A 385 -12.56 -27.13 28.46
C ILE A 385 -12.36 -25.64 28.18
N SER A 386 -12.56 -25.23 26.93
CA SER A 386 -12.61 -23.83 26.52
C SER A 386 -14.00 -23.28 26.76
N LEU A 387 -14.08 -22.24 27.59
CA LEU A 387 -15.33 -21.56 27.95
C LEU A 387 -15.34 -20.14 27.38
N ALA A 388 -16.47 -19.74 26.80
CA ALA A 388 -16.72 -18.36 26.38
C ALA A 388 -18.15 -17.95 26.75
N GLU A 389 -18.32 -16.77 27.34
CA GLU A 389 -19.66 -16.25 27.61
C GLU A 389 -20.40 -15.81 26.34
N LYS A 390 -21.72 -16.03 26.31
CA LYS A 390 -22.60 -15.56 25.24
C LYS A 390 -22.41 -14.07 24.96
N HIS A 391 -22.45 -13.70 23.68
CA HIS A 391 -22.28 -12.34 23.16
C HIS A 391 -20.87 -11.74 23.29
N MET A 392 -19.80 -12.57 23.26
CA MET A 392 -18.40 -12.12 23.19
C MET A 392 -18.11 -11.10 22.08
N GLU A 393 -18.79 -11.20 20.94
CA GLU A 393 -18.55 -10.34 19.77
C GLU A 393 -19.27 -8.99 19.85
N GLU A 394 -20.18 -8.78 20.82
CA GLU A 394 -20.86 -7.49 20.98
C GLU A 394 -19.91 -6.44 21.58
N PRO A 395 -19.79 -5.26 20.95
CA PRO A 395 -18.92 -4.21 21.45
C PRO A 395 -19.48 -3.54 22.70
N ALA A 396 -18.59 -3.23 23.64
CA ALA A 396 -18.89 -2.47 24.86
C ALA A 396 -19.45 -1.08 24.55
N SER A 397 -18.86 -0.45 23.54
CA SER A 397 -19.19 0.90 23.08
C SER A 397 -18.83 1.09 21.62
N PHE A 398 -19.52 2.02 20.97
CA PHE A 398 -19.09 2.59 19.70
C PHE A 398 -18.41 3.92 19.93
N LEU A 399 -17.22 4.08 19.35
CA LEU A 399 -16.52 5.35 19.25
C LEU A 399 -16.73 5.89 17.83
N LEU A 400 -17.42 7.03 17.72
CA LEU A 400 -17.57 7.73 16.44
C LEU A 400 -16.42 8.71 16.27
N LYS A 401 -15.68 8.56 15.18
CA LYS A 401 -14.76 9.58 14.68
C LYS A 401 -15.47 10.36 13.59
N GLU A 402 -15.22 11.66 13.53
CA GLU A 402 -15.68 12.52 12.45
C GLU A 402 -14.46 13.19 11.81
N HIS A 403 -14.32 12.99 10.50
CA HIS A 403 -13.27 13.59 9.69
C HIS A 403 -13.93 14.56 8.70
N ALA A 404 -13.71 15.85 8.92
CA ALA A 404 -14.25 16.94 8.14
C ALA A 404 -13.15 17.58 7.27
N GLN A 405 -13.45 17.80 5.99
CA GLN A 405 -12.59 18.50 5.04
C GLN A 405 -13.30 19.76 4.56
N LEU A 406 -12.59 20.89 4.61
CA LEU A 406 -13.09 22.20 4.23
C LEU A 406 -12.09 22.91 3.31
N ALA A 407 -12.46 23.08 2.05
CA ALA A 407 -11.72 23.93 1.10
C ALA A 407 -12.40 25.31 1.03
N LEU A 408 -11.63 26.39 1.18
CA LEU A 408 -12.14 27.76 1.11
C LEU A 408 -11.19 28.70 0.37
N TYR A 409 -11.77 29.63 -0.40
CA TYR A 409 -11.07 30.72 -1.06
C TYR A 409 -11.12 32.00 -0.21
N ALA A 410 -9.96 32.63 -0.03
CA ALA A 410 -9.80 33.89 0.69
C ALA A 410 -9.10 34.95 -0.19
N SER A 411 -9.42 36.22 0.06
CA SER A 411 -8.71 37.35 -0.55
C SER A 411 -7.29 37.50 0.01
N ASP A 412 -7.14 37.40 1.33
CA ASP A 412 -5.87 37.36 2.04
C ASP A 412 -5.72 36.03 2.82
N VAL A 413 -4.95 35.11 2.25
CA VAL A 413 -4.66 33.80 2.83
C VAL A 413 -3.83 33.89 4.11
N GLU A 414 -2.94 34.90 4.23
CA GLU A 414 -2.06 35.03 5.39
C GLU A 414 -2.81 35.60 6.59
N LYS A 415 -3.71 36.56 6.38
CA LYS A 415 -4.64 37.03 7.42
C LYS A 415 -5.55 35.90 7.92
N ILE A 416 -6.21 35.17 7.01
CA ILE A 416 -7.11 34.07 7.41
C ILE A 416 -6.35 32.91 8.07
N TYR A 417 -5.14 32.59 7.63
CA TYR A 417 -4.26 31.61 8.29
C TYR A 417 -3.94 32.00 9.75
N ASN A 418 -3.65 33.28 9.99
CA ASN A 418 -3.40 33.76 11.35
C ASN A 418 -4.68 33.81 12.20
N GLU A 419 -5.84 34.19 11.63
CA GLU A 419 -7.14 34.12 12.32
C GLU A 419 -7.54 32.68 12.68
N ALA A 420 -7.29 31.71 11.79
CA ALA A 420 -7.48 30.29 12.06
C ALA A 420 -6.55 29.76 13.18
N LYS A 421 -5.32 30.27 13.28
CA LYS A 421 -4.40 29.94 14.40
C LYS A 421 -4.87 30.49 15.75
N VAL A 422 -5.56 31.64 15.77
CA VAL A 422 -6.14 32.23 16.99
C VAL A 422 -7.35 31.43 17.51
N LEU A 423 -7.92 30.51 16.73
CA LEU A 423 -8.96 29.58 17.20
C LEU A 423 -8.45 28.47 18.13
N ALA A 424 -7.12 28.34 18.33
CA ALA A 424 -6.57 27.36 19.25
C ALA A 424 -7.06 27.58 20.70
N SER A 425 -7.52 26.50 21.35
CA SER A 425 -8.11 26.54 22.69
C SER A 425 -7.88 25.21 23.42
N PRO A 426 -8.20 25.09 24.74
CA PRO A 426 -8.16 23.82 25.44
C PRO A 426 -8.98 22.69 24.78
N LYS A 427 -9.97 23.05 23.95
CA LYS A 427 -10.84 22.15 23.18
C LYS A 427 -10.52 22.09 21.69
N VAL A 428 -9.61 22.94 21.20
CA VAL A 428 -9.25 23.10 19.78
C VAL A 428 -7.75 23.02 19.64
N GLN A 429 -7.26 21.81 19.34
CA GLN A 429 -5.84 21.52 19.24
C GLN A 429 -5.41 21.52 17.77
N ILE A 430 -4.66 22.53 17.36
CA ILE A 430 -4.11 22.61 16.00
C ILE A 430 -2.96 21.61 15.89
N THR A 431 -3.12 20.58 15.05
CA THR A 431 -2.13 19.52 14.83
C THR A 431 -1.14 19.86 13.71
N ASN A 432 -1.57 20.64 12.72
CA ASN A 432 -0.71 21.17 11.68
C ASN A 432 -1.18 22.59 11.28
N ALA A 433 -0.23 23.48 11.00
CA ALA A 433 -0.48 24.81 10.47
C ALA A 433 0.69 25.19 9.55
N GLN A 434 0.44 25.20 8.25
CA GLN A 434 1.45 25.42 7.21
C GLN A 434 0.96 26.48 6.22
N LEU A 435 1.81 27.47 5.94
CA LEU A 435 1.59 28.51 4.92
C LEU A 435 2.58 28.27 3.78
N ASP A 436 2.10 27.74 2.67
CA ASP A 436 2.92 27.50 1.48
C ASP A 436 2.99 28.75 0.62
N ARG A 437 4.20 29.12 0.18
CA ARG A 437 4.44 30.12 -0.86
C ARG A 437 5.27 29.48 -1.97
N ASP A 438 4.79 29.53 -3.21
CA ASP A 438 5.53 28.98 -4.35
C ASP A 438 6.31 30.05 -5.13
N TYR A 439 7.25 29.60 -5.96
CA TYR A 439 8.09 30.47 -6.80
C TYR A 439 7.31 31.27 -7.86
N SER A 440 6.04 30.96 -8.11
CA SER A 440 5.15 31.76 -8.97
C SER A 440 4.38 32.85 -8.20
N GLY A 441 4.68 33.02 -6.90
CA GLY A 441 4.04 34.02 -6.05
C GLY A 441 2.64 33.62 -5.60
N ARG A 442 2.22 32.36 -5.77
CA ARG A 442 0.99 31.85 -5.18
C ARG A 442 1.21 31.56 -3.70
N VAL A 443 0.15 31.76 -2.92
CA VAL A 443 0.10 31.48 -1.48
C VAL A 443 -1.14 30.63 -1.23
N SER A 444 -0.98 29.59 -0.43
CA SER A 444 -2.04 28.74 0.11
C SER A 444 -1.69 28.34 1.55
N ALA A 445 -2.66 27.92 2.34
CA ALA A 445 -2.42 27.42 3.68
C ALA A 445 -3.19 26.12 3.94
N ARG A 446 -2.65 25.29 4.83
CA ARG A 446 -3.35 24.12 5.40
C ARG A 446 -3.34 24.23 6.91
N VAL A 447 -4.49 23.98 7.53
CA VAL A 447 -4.65 23.96 8.99
C VAL A 447 -5.43 22.71 9.36
N SER A 448 -4.81 21.83 10.14
CA SER A 448 -5.40 20.60 10.67
C SER A 448 -5.71 20.79 12.15
N MET A 449 -6.92 20.46 12.58
CA MET A 449 -7.43 20.77 13.92
C MET A 449 -8.15 19.56 14.52
N LEU A 450 -7.87 19.23 15.77
CA LEU A 450 -8.65 18.29 16.58
C LEU A 450 -9.57 19.09 17.51
N ILE A 451 -10.87 18.95 17.31
CA ILE A 451 -11.92 19.75 17.95
C ILE A 451 -12.78 18.87 18.87
N ALA A 452 -13.11 19.37 20.07
CA ALA A 452 -14.03 18.68 20.96
C ALA A 452 -15.45 18.57 20.34
N PRO A 453 -16.13 17.41 20.44
CA PRO A 453 -17.36 17.14 19.68
C PRO A 453 -18.58 17.98 20.09
N GLU A 454 -18.51 18.74 21.18
CA GLU A 454 -19.51 19.73 21.58
C GLU A 454 -19.30 21.13 20.98
N GLU A 455 -18.15 21.40 20.35
CA GLU A 455 -17.82 22.71 19.71
C GLU A 455 -17.55 22.60 18.20
N SER A 456 -17.55 21.39 17.63
CA SER A 456 -17.28 21.17 16.20
C SER A 456 -18.18 21.98 15.28
N GLU A 457 -19.50 21.96 15.48
CA GLU A 457 -20.46 22.68 14.64
C GLU A 457 -20.27 24.21 14.69
N THR A 458 -19.96 24.78 15.87
CA THR A 458 -19.78 26.23 16.06
C THR A 458 -18.45 26.73 15.50
N LEU A 459 -17.42 25.89 15.53
CA LEU A 459 -16.12 26.20 14.95
C LEU A 459 -16.10 25.99 13.43
N ILE A 460 -16.69 24.90 12.92
CA ILE A 460 -16.83 24.66 11.48
C ILE A 460 -17.64 25.80 10.83
N SER A 461 -18.72 26.25 11.45
CA SER A 461 -19.49 27.41 10.95
C SER A 461 -18.71 28.73 11.02
N ARG A 462 -17.91 28.97 12.08
CA ARG A 462 -17.00 30.13 12.14
C ARG A 462 -15.93 30.09 11.04
N VAL A 463 -15.27 28.95 10.81
CA VAL A 463 -14.23 28.83 9.77
C VAL A 463 -14.84 28.92 8.36
N LYS A 464 -16.04 28.39 8.14
CA LYS A 464 -16.82 28.64 6.89
C LYS A 464 -17.15 30.12 6.67
N GLY A 465 -17.09 30.97 7.70
CA GLY A 465 -17.26 32.41 7.60
C GLY A 465 -15.98 33.20 7.28
N PHE A 466 -14.81 32.58 7.29
CA PHE A 466 -13.53 33.26 7.00
C PHE A 466 -13.27 33.50 5.51
N GLY A 467 -13.98 32.81 4.64
CA GLY A 467 -13.82 32.90 3.19
C GLY A 467 -14.91 32.13 2.48
N ARG A 468 -14.84 32.06 1.15
CA ARG A 468 -15.87 31.43 0.35
C ARG A 468 -15.60 29.92 0.20
N VAL A 469 -16.53 29.09 0.69
CA VAL A 469 -16.41 27.63 0.66
C VAL A 469 -16.41 27.10 -0.77
N GLU A 470 -15.36 26.37 -1.15
CA GLU A 470 -15.31 25.60 -2.40
C GLU A 470 -15.99 24.24 -2.22
N ASN A 471 -15.64 23.54 -1.13
CA ASN A 471 -16.19 22.24 -0.80
C ASN A 471 -16.18 22.04 0.72
N PHE A 472 -17.21 21.36 1.22
CA PHE A 472 -17.25 20.84 2.58
C PHE A 472 -17.77 19.41 2.54
N GLN A 473 -17.01 18.49 3.12
CA GLN A 473 -17.36 17.08 3.26
C GLN A 473 -17.07 16.67 4.71
N SER A 474 -18.01 15.98 5.36
CA SER A 474 -17.78 15.31 6.64
C SER A 474 -18.07 13.83 6.46
N GLN A 475 -17.21 12.99 7.04
CA GLN A 475 -17.34 11.54 7.08
C GLN A 475 -17.32 11.08 8.53
N THR A 476 -18.29 10.24 8.92
CA THR A 476 -18.40 9.73 10.28
C THR A 476 -18.14 8.23 10.30
N GLU A 477 -17.00 7.82 10.85
CA GLU A 477 -16.64 6.42 11.04
C GLU A 477 -17.15 5.94 12.41
N ARG A 478 -17.76 4.75 12.47
CA ARG A 478 -18.22 4.13 13.72
C ARG A 478 -17.34 2.93 14.06
N ILE A 479 -16.40 3.12 14.98
CA ILE A 479 -15.46 2.08 15.42
C ILE A 479 -16.05 1.32 16.61
N ALA A 480 -16.11 -0.01 16.50
CA ALA A 480 -16.50 -0.91 17.57
C ALA A 480 -15.36 -1.05 18.61
N GLN A 481 -15.67 -0.95 19.91
CA GLN A 481 -14.70 -1.16 20.99
C GLN A 481 -15.07 -2.40 21.81
N GLY A 482 -14.13 -3.34 21.94
CA GLY A 482 -14.33 -4.57 22.71
C GLY A 482 -15.23 -5.62 22.04
N GLY A 483 -15.41 -5.55 20.72
CA GLY A 483 -16.20 -6.48 19.92
C GLY A 483 -16.17 -6.10 18.44
N SER A 484 -16.74 -6.93 17.58
CA SER A 484 -16.81 -6.75 16.11
C SER A 484 -18.25 -6.63 15.58
N GLY A 485 -19.25 -6.98 16.39
CA GLY A 485 -20.65 -7.03 15.99
C GLY A 485 -21.40 -5.69 16.04
N MET A 486 -22.62 -5.69 15.49
CA MET A 486 -23.54 -4.54 15.47
C MET A 486 -24.56 -4.65 16.61
N SER A 487 -24.19 -4.26 17.83
CA SER A 487 -25.12 -4.23 18.98
C SER A 487 -25.95 -2.95 19.01
N GLN A 488 -27.27 -3.06 19.20
CA GLN A 488 -28.16 -1.90 19.33
C GLN A 488 -28.03 -1.19 20.68
N ASN A 489 -27.49 -1.87 21.70
CA ASN A 489 -27.40 -1.38 23.07
C ASN A 489 -26.02 -0.80 23.46
N ALA A 490 -25.03 -0.87 22.55
CA ALA A 490 -23.67 -0.40 22.81
C ALA A 490 -23.62 1.12 23.05
N LYS A 491 -22.98 1.54 24.14
CA LYS A 491 -22.91 2.97 24.51
C LYS A 491 -22.15 3.75 23.45
N THR A 492 -22.74 4.83 22.97
CA THR A 492 -22.18 5.67 21.91
C THR A 492 -21.37 6.82 22.50
N LYS A 493 -20.08 6.90 22.15
CA LYS A 493 -19.16 7.98 22.52
C LYS A 493 -18.66 8.67 21.25
N ARG A 494 -18.62 10.00 21.23
CA ARG A 494 -17.95 10.78 20.18
C ARG A 494 -16.49 10.98 20.56
N ASP A 495 -15.58 10.80 19.60
CA ASP A 495 -14.18 11.21 19.72
C ASP A 495 -14.03 12.70 19.37
N LYS A 496 -12.81 13.23 19.35
CA LYS A 496 -12.52 14.54 18.73
C LYS A 496 -12.79 14.49 17.23
N VAL A 497 -13.33 15.59 16.70
CA VAL A 497 -13.53 15.80 15.27
C VAL A 497 -12.21 16.28 14.66
N GLU A 498 -11.74 15.63 13.61
CA GLU A 498 -10.59 16.09 12.84
C GLU A 498 -11.08 17.00 11.71
N LEU A 499 -10.77 18.30 11.78
CA LEU A 499 -11.07 19.28 10.74
C LEU A 499 -9.80 19.64 9.97
N ASN A 500 -9.77 19.30 8.68
CA ASN A 500 -8.71 19.67 7.75
C ASN A 500 -9.18 20.82 6.85
N VAL A 501 -8.58 21.99 7.03
CA VAL A 501 -8.90 23.23 6.30
C VAL A 501 -7.82 23.52 5.27
N THR A 502 -8.20 23.70 4.01
CA THR A 502 -7.32 24.20 2.94
C THR A 502 -7.78 25.58 2.50
N ILE A 503 -6.87 26.55 2.53
CA ILE A 503 -7.13 27.96 2.23
C ILE A 503 -6.36 28.32 0.95
N SER A 504 -7.08 28.72 -0.09
CA SER A 504 -6.54 29.12 -1.39
C SER A 504 -6.88 30.57 -1.70
N ARG A 505 -6.16 31.21 -2.63
CA ARG A 505 -6.46 32.61 -3.03
C ARG A 505 -7.58 32.66 -4.08
N GLU A 506 -8.52 33.60 -3.97
CA GLU A 506 -9.63 33.81 -4.94
C GLU A 506 -9.18 33.83 -6.42
N GLU A 507 -7.98 34.33 -6.69
CA GLU A 507 -7.39 34.42 -8.04
C GLU A 507 -7.18 33.04 -8.68
N GLN A 508 -6.95 32.02 -7.85
CA GLN A 508 -6.68 30.62 -8.24
C GLN A 508 -7.97 29.83 -8.47
N GLU A 509 -9.13 30.36 -8.07
CA GLU A 509 -10.41 29.68 -8.21
C GLU A 509 -10.74 29.42 -9.69
N GLN A 510 -11.14 28.20 -10.00
CA GLN A 510 -11.57 27.81 -11.34
C GLN A 510 -12.97 28.34 -11.64
N ALA A 511 -13.21 28.76 -12.89
CA ALA A 511 -14.55 29.17 -13.31
C ALA A 511 -15.51 27.98 -13.31
N PHE A 512 -16.68 28.16 -12.68
CA PHE A 512 -17.78 27.19 -12.73
C PHE A 512 -18.47 27.19 -14.12
N GLN A 513 -18.48 28.36 -14.76
CA GLN A 513 -18.94 28.53 -16.14
C GLN A 513 -17.96 29.41 -16.90
N GLN A 514 -17.51 28.95 -18.06
CA GLN A 514 -16.76 29.76 -19.03
C GLN A 514 -17.69 30.16 -20.16
N THR A 515 -17.66 31.44 -20.53
CA THR A 515 -18.44 31.98 -21.65
C THR A 515 -17.51 32.72 -22.60
N SER A 516 -17.63 32.46 -23.89
CA SER A 516 -17.04 33.31 -24.93
C SER A 516 -18.13 33.88 -25.82
N LEU A 517 -18.00 35.15 -26.20
CA LEU A 517 -18.93 35.83 -27.08
C LEU A 517 -18.24 36.99 -27.82
N ARG A 518 -18.83 37.39 -28.93
CA ARG A 518 -18.36 38.52 -29.75
C ARG A 518 -19.42 39.61 -29.77
N ILE A 519 -19.01 40.88 -29.79
CA ILE A 519 -19.92 42.03 -29.88
C ILE A 519 -19.52 42.88 -31.07
N ARG A 520 -20.36 42.93 -32.09
CA ARG A 520 -20.19 43.82 -33.25
C ARG A 520 -20.75 45.20 -32.92
N THR A 521 -19.92 46.23 -33.05
CA THR A 521 -20.30 47.62 -32.73
C THR A 521 -19.67 48.63 -33.72
N SER A 522 -20.03 49.91 -33.61
CA SER A 522 -19.49 51.00 -34.42
C SER A 522 -18.35 51.79 -33.73
N ALA A 523 -18.24 51.72 -32.40
CA ALA A 523 -17.23 52.41 -31.61
C ALA A 523 -16.66 51.47 -30.53
N VAL A 524 -15.47 50.90 -30.76
CA VAL A 524 -14.97 49.79 -29.94
C VAL A 524 -14.39 50.28 -28.61
N ASP A 525 -13.65 51.39 -28.60
CA ASP A 525 -13.06 51.95 -27.37
C ASP A 525 -14.14 52.43 -26.38
N GLU A 526 -15.17 53.14 -26.85
CA GLU A 526 -16.28 53.61 -26.00
C GLU A 526 -17.05 52.44 -25.40
N LYS A 527 -17.44 51.44 -26.20
CA LYS A 527 -18.18 50.27 -25.70
C LYS A 527 -17.31 49.34 -24.84
N ALA A 528 -15.99 49.29 -25.07
CA ALA A 528 -15.06 48.64 -24.15
C ALA A 528 -14.93 49.37 -22.81
N LYS A 529 -15.07 50.71 -22.77
CA LYS A 529 -15.12 51.49 -21.52
C LYS A 529 -16.44 51.28 -20.77
N GLU A 530 -17.58 51.35 -21.47
CA GLU A 530 -18.89 51.05 -20.89
C GLU A 530 -18.94 49.66 -20.27
N LEU A 531 -18.40 48.64 -20.98
CA LEU A 531 -18.35 47.25 -20.53
C LEU A 531 -17.65 47.06 -19.18
N ARG A 532 -16.56 47.81 -18.91
CA ARG A 532 -15.88 47.76 -17.59
C ARG A 532 -16.81 48.29 -16.50
N SER A 533 -17.44 49.45 -16.72
CA SER A 533 -18.37 50.06 -15.76
C SER A 533 -19.61 49.19 -15.50
N LEU A 534 -20.10 48.45 -16.49
CA LEU A 534 -21.21 47.49 -16.34
C LEU A 534 -20.79 46.25 -15.54
N THR A 535 -19.55 45.79 -15.72
CA THR A 535 -18.96 44.68 -14.95
C THR A 535 -18.83 45.06 -13.47
N GLU A 536 -18.28 46.24 -13.19
CA GLU A 536 -18.11 46.76 -11.83
C GLU A 536 -19.47 46.91 -11.11
N LYS A 537 -20.49 47.45 -11.79
CA LYS A 537 -21.88 47.53 -11.28
C LYS A 537 -22.51 46.19 -10.94
N GLN A 538 -22.02 45.08 -11.51
CA GLN A 538 -22.49 43.72 -11.26
C GLN A 538 -21.58 42.95 -10.29
N ASN A 539 -20.74 43.64 -9.50
CA ASN A 539 -19.73 43.07 -8.59
C ASN A 539 -18.73 42.12 -9.31
N GLY A 540 -18.54 42.30 -10.61
CA GLY A 540 -17.51 41.60 -11.38
C GLY A 540 -16.17 42.33 -11.34
N ARG A 541 -15.10 41.61 -11.68
CA ARG A 541 -13.73 42.16 -11.83
C ARG A 541 -13.26 41.95 -13.27
N VAL A 542 -12.64 42.97 -13.87
CA VAL A 542 -12.00 42.86 -15.19
C VAL A 542 -10.63 42.20 -14.99
N ARG A 543 -10.40 41.03 -15.61
CA ARG A 543 -9.13 40.30 -15.53
C ARG A 543 -8.08 40.82 -16.51
N SER A 544 -8.50 41.14 -17.73
CA SER A 544 -7.65 41.80 -18.72
C SER A 544 -8.51 42.57 -19.73
N SER A 545 -7.94 43.61 -20.32
CA SER A 545 -8.54 44.35 -21.41
C SER A 545 -7.45 44.82 -22.35
N THR A 546 -7.42 44.28 -23.56
CA THR A 546 -6.52 44.73 -24.63
C THR A 546 -7.32 45.43 -25.71
N PHE A 547 -6.74 46.45 -26.33
CA PHE A 547 -7.29 47.17 -27.48
C PHE A 547 -6.23 47.21 -28.57
N SER A 548 -6.63 46.93 -29.80
CA SER A 548 -5.79 47.00 -31.00
C SER A 548 -6.59 47.65 -32.13
N ARG A 549 -5.97 48.60 -32.83
CA ARG A 549 -6.47 49.18 -34.07
C ARG A 549 -5.49 48.85 -35.18
N ASP A 550 -5.96 48.16 -36.21
CA ASP A 550 -5.14 47.79 -37.37
C ASP A 550 -4.97 48.99 -38.33
N PRO A 551 -3.93 49.02 -39.18
CA PRO A 551 -3.71 50.10 -40.15
C PRO A 551 -4.90 50.32 -41.09
N ASP A 552 -5.65 49.26 -41.42
CA ASP A 552 -6.84 49.28 -42.26
C ASP A 552 -8.10 49.83 -41.55
N GLY A 553 -7.96 50.32 -40.30
CA GLY A 553 -9.05 50.94 -39.53
C GLY A 553 -9.96 49.97 -38.77
N HIS A 554 -9.66 48.67 -38.78
CA HIS A 554 -10.35 47.70 -37.92
C HIS A 554 -9.99 47.94 -36.45
N GLU A 555 -10.98 47.93 -35.57
CA GLU A 555 -10.78 48.00 -34.12
C GLU A 555 -11.22 46.70 -33.47
N VAL A 556 -10.42 46.21 -32.53
CA VAL A 556 -10.72 45.01 -31.73
C VAL A 556 -10.35 45.28 -30.27
N ALA A 557 -11.27 45.01 -29.35
CA ALA A 557 -11.00 44.93 -27.93
C ALA A 557 -11.31 43.53 -27.41
N ASN A 558 -10.32 42.90 -26.77
CA ASN A 558 -10.52 41.63 -26.07
C ASN A 558 -10.60 41.94 -24.58
N VAL A 559 -11.71 41.59 -23.95
CA VAL A 559 -11.98 41.90 -22.54
C VAL A 559 -12.33 40.59 -21.82
N SER A 560 -11.57 40.24 -20.79
CA SER A 560 -11.88 39.11 -19.91
C SER A 560 -12.41 39.62 -18.58
N LEU A 561 -13.52 39.03 -18.13
CA LEU A 561 -14.31 39.42 -16.98
C LEU A 561 -14.51 38.21 -16.07
N ARG A 562 -14.57 38.42 -14.75
CA ARG A 562 -15.00 37.43 -13.77
C ARG A 562 -16.18 37.97 -12.98
N VAL A 563 -17.31 37.27 -12.96
CA VAL A 563 -18.59 37.73 -12.38
C VAL A 563 -19.21 36.61 -11.55
N PRO A 564 -19.80 36.87 -10.36
CA PRO A 564 -20.54 35.85 -9.61
C PRO A 564 -21.77 35.34 -10.38
N MET A 565 -22.05 34.04 -10.33
CA MET A 565 -23.17 33.39 -11.04
C MET A 565 -24.53 34.04 -10.76
N LYS A 566 -24.79 34.47 -9.52
CA LYS A 566 -25.98 35.26 -9.13
C LYS A 566 -26.21 36.50 -9.98
N ASN A 567 -25.15 37.15 -10.47
CA ASN A 567 -25.20 38.39 -11.23
C ASN A 567 -24.95 38.17 -12.75
N TYR A 568 -24.57 36.96 -13.15
CA TYR A 568 -24.29 36.60 -14.56
C TYR A 568 -25.45 36.90 -15.49
N SER A 569 -26.69 36.59 -15.09
CA SER A 569 -27.90 36.83 -15.89
C SER A 569 -28.14 38.33 -16.15
N ALA A 570 -28.01 39.17 -15.12
CA ALA A 570 -28.15 40.62 -15.23
C ALA A 570 -27.05 41.24 -16.11
N LEU A 571 -25.81 40.75 -16.00
CA LEU A 571 -24.72 41.19 -16.88
C LEU A 571 -25.01 40.79 -18.33
N MET A 572 -25.35 39.53 -18.63
CA MET A 572 -25.67 39.07 -19.98
C MET A 572 -26.83 39.85 -20.63
N GLN A 573 -27.85 40.25 -19.84
CA GLN A 573 -28.91 41.15 -20.32
C GLN A 573 -28.36 42.52 -20.72
N SER A 574 -27.45 43.09 -19.94
CA SER A 574 -26.81 44.40 -20.24
C SER A 574 -25.90 44.38 -21.47
N LEU A 575 -25.26 43.25 -21.80
CA LEU A 575 -24.39 43.12 -22.98
C LEU A 575 -25.14 43.34 -24.30
N ASN A 576 -26.43 42.98 -24.36
CA ASN A 576 -27.27 43.17 -25.54
C ASN A 576 -27.49 44.66 -25.90
N ALA A 577 -27.21 45.58 -24.99
CA ALA A 577 -27.29 47.02 -25.24
C ALA A 577 -25.99 47.62 -25.83
N LEU A 578 -24.87 46.89 -25.82
CA LEU A 578 -23.56 47.39 -26.28
C LEU A 578 -23.32 47.19 -27.78
N GLY A 579 -24.06 46.28 -28.43
CA GLY A 579 -23.92 45.95 -29.84
C GLY A 579 -24.60 44.61 -30.18
N ARG A 580 -24.41 44.14 -31.41
CA ARG A 580 -24.95 42.83 -31.83
C ARG A 580 -24.06 41.72 -31.27
N VAL A 581 -24.62 40.91 -30.37
CA VAL A 581 -23.95 39.74 -29.78
C VAL A 581 -23.96 38.57 -30.77
N GLU A 582 -22.80 37.94 -30.96
CA GLU A 582 -22.53 36.87 -31.94
C GLU A 582 -21.60 35.81 -31.31
N ASP A 583 -21.55 34.60 -31.89
CA ASP A 583 -20.70 33.47 -31.48
C ASP A 583 -20.69 33.16 -29.96
N VAL A 584 -21.87 33.18 -29.31
CA VAL A 584 -21.99 32.85 -27.89
C VAL A 584 -21.77 31.36 -27.65
N SER A 585 -20.66 31.00 -27.00
CA SER A 585 -20.36 29.66 -26.52
C SER A 585 -20.34 29.65 -24.99
N VAL A 586 -20.95 28.63 -24.38
CA VAL A 586 -21.00 28.45 -22.93
C VAL A 586 -20.55 27.04 -22.59
N GLN A 587 -19.52 26.93 -21.75
CA GLN A 587 -19.07 25.68 -21.15
C GLN A 587 -19.32 25.74 -19.64
N ARG A 588 -20.05 24.77 -19.10
CA ARG A 588 -20.29 24.63 -17.66
C ARG A 588 -19.52 23.43 -17.11
N GLN A 589 -19.02 23.56 -15.90
CA GLN A 589 -18.25 22.52 -15.21
C GLN A 589 -19.12 21.88 -14.12
N ASP A 590 -20.00 20.95 -14.50
CA ASP A 590 -20.91 20.26 -13.57
C ASP A 590 -20.13 19.40 -12.55
N ARG A 591 -19.89 19.94 -11.34
CA ARG A 591 -19.15 19.29 -10.25
C ARG A 591 -20.08 18.49 -9.35
N ILE A 592 -20.11 17.16 -9.51
CA ILE A 592 -20.92 16.26 -8.68
C ILE A 592 -20.27 16.05 -7.30
N GLY A 593 -21.05 16.15 -6.21
CA GLY A 593 -20.68 15.55 -4.91
C GLY A 593 -20.18 16.49 -3.80
N GLY A 594 -20.61 17.75 -3.75
CA GLY A 594 -20.32 18.66 -2.64
C GLY A 594 -21.48 19.59 -2.29
N GLN A 595 -21.53 20.08 -1.04
CA GLN A 595 -22.46 21.14 -0.64
C GLN A 595 -21.88 22.51 -1.03
N ILE A 596 -21.89 22.80 -2.34
CA ILE A 596 -21.26 23.97 -2.96
C ILE A 596 -22.26 25.14 -2.99
N ASP A 597 -21.80 26.36 -2.68
CA ASP A 597 -22.57 27.58 -2.96
C ASP A 597 -22.41 27.98 -4.44
N GLU A 598 -23.22 27.34 -5.30
CA GLU A 598 -23.26 27.63 -6.75
C GLU A 598 -23.62 29.09 -7.06
N ALA A 599 -24.39 29.75 -6.21
CA ALA A 599 -24.88 31.11 -6.47
C ALA A 599 -23.75 32.15 -6.43
N SER A 600 -22.73 31.94 -5.59
CA SER A 600 -21.56 32.82 -5.51
C SER A 600 -20.40 32.41 -6.42
N ALA A 601 -20.49 31.27 -7.11
CA ALA A 601 -19.44 30.73 -7.98
C ALA A 601 -19.03 31.71 -9.12
N PRO A 602 -17.75 31.71 -9.57
CA PRO A 602 -17.30 32.62 -10.61
C PRO A 602 -17.63 32.09 -12.01
N ALA A 603 -18.27 32.93 -12.82
CA ALA A 603 -18.28 32.81 -14.27
C ALA A 603 -17.13 33.64 -14.85
N ASP A 604 -16.26 33.03 -15.66
CA ASP A 604 -15.29 33.76 -16.48
C ASP A 604 -15.90 34.00 -17.88
N ILE A 605 -15.91 35.26 -18.32
CA ILE A 605 -16.52 35.70 -19.57
C ILE A 605 -15.44 36.35 -20.43
N SER A 606 -15.26 35.86 -21.65
CA SER A 606 -14.35 36.41 -22.65
C SER A 606 -15.16 37.08 -23.76
N ILE A 607 -14.94 38.37 -23.94
CA ILE A 607 -15.70 39.22 -24.85
C ILE A 607 -14.75 39.82 -25.89
N GLN A 608 -15.00 39.52 -27.16
CA GLN A 608 -14.32 40.19 -28.27
C GLN A 608 -15.24 41.23 -28.90
N VAL A 609 -15.05 42.50 -28.54
CA VAL A 609 -15.72 43.64 -29.18
C VAL A 609 -14.96 43.98 -30.47
N TYR A 610 -15.65 44.17 -31.59
CA TYR A 610 -15.01 44.48 -32.87
C TYR A 610 -15.83 45.44 -33.74
N SER A 611 -15.14 46.24 -34.56
CA SER A 611 -15.76 47.22 -35.45
C SER A 611 -16.35 46.58 -36.71
N GLN A 612 -17.36 47.21 -37.29
CA GLN A 612 -17.79 46.89 -38.65
C GLN A 612 -16.68 47.28 -39.63
N GLY A 613 -16.14 46.30 -40.36
CA GLY A 613 -15.06 46.54 -41.32
C GLY A 613 -15.48 47.47 -42.45
N ASN A 614 -14.63 48.45 -42.78
CA ASN A 614 -14.91 49.36 -43.88
C ASN A 614 -14.89 48.61 -45.21
N ILE A 615 -15.99 48.61 -45.96
CA ILE A 615 -16.16 47.78 -47.17
C ILE A 615 -15.29 48.30 -48.35
N VAL A 616 -14.67 49.47 -48.20
CA VAL A 616 -13.68 50.01 -49.13
C VAL A 616 -12.30 50.04 -48.47
N SER A 617 -11.43 49.12 -48.87
CA SER A 617 -9.99 49.19 -48.60
C SER A 617 -9.39 50.39 -49.31
N SER A 618 -8.76 51.32 -48.59
CA SER A 618 -8.15 52.53 -49.18
C SER A 618 -6.97 52.25 -50.11
N ASP A 619 -6.39 51.05 -50.06
CA ASP A 619 -5.20 50.65 -50.82
C ASP A 619 -5.47 49.96 -52.17
N THR A 620 -6.71 49.93 -52.66
CA THR A 620 -7.03 49.44 -54.03
C THR A 620 -6.80 50.50 -55.13
N GLY A 621 -5.70 51.26 -55.01
CA GLY A 621 -5.27 52.23 -56.02
C GLY A 621 -4.07 51.73 -56.82
N LEU A 622 -4.00 52.10 -58.11
CA LEU A 622 -2.85 51.78 -59.00
C LEU A 622 -1.48 52.15 -58.40
N VAL A 623 -1.43 53.21 -57.59
CA VAL A 623 -0.22 53.68 -56.88
C VAL A 623 0.27 52.67 -55.83
N ALA A 624 -0.64 51.99 -55.13
CA ALA A 624 -0.29 50.94 -54.17
C ALA A 624 0.26 49.69 -54.90
N THR A 625 -0.35 49.31 -56.03
CA THR A 625 0.15 48.24 -56.90
C THR A 625 1.56 48.56 -57.42
N LEU A 626 1.78 49.80 -57.89
CA LEU A 626 3.08 50.27 -58.40
C LEU A 626 4.15 50.28 -57.30
N ARG A 627 3.82 50.74 -56.08
CA ARG A 627 4.73 50.66 -54.93
C ARG A 627 5.07 49.21 -54.56
N ARG A 628 4.09 48.29 -54.63
CA ARG A 628 4.29 46.88 -54.29
C ARG A 628 5.20 46.17 -55.30
N THR A 629 5.03 46.41 -56.60
CA THR A 629 5.92 45.85 -57.63
C THR A 629 7.33 46.46 -57.59
N LEU A 630 7.46 47.76 -57.32
CA LEU A 630 8.76 48.42 -57.09
C LEU A 630 9.47 47.89 -55.84
N ALA A 631 8.75 47.65 -54.74
CA ALA A 631 9.31 47.06 -53.53
C ALA A 631 9.77 45.61 -53.77
N GLN A 632 8.98 44.81 -54.50
CA GLN A 632 9.36 43.42 -54.84
C GLN A 632 10.55 43.35 -55.80
N SER A 633 10.65 44.24 -56.80
CA SER A 633 11.81 44.26 -57.69
C SER A 633 13.08 44.75 -56.98
N ALA A 634 12.98 45.77 -56.12
CA ALA A 634 14.10 46.20 -55.26
C ALA A 634 14.57 45.09 -54.31
N ALA A 635 13.64 44.35 -53.69
CA ALA A 635 13.96 43.20 -52.84
C ALA A 635 14.64 42.06 -53.63
N ALA A 636 14.17 41.76 -54.84
CA ALA A 636 14.80 40.76 -55.71
C ALA A 636 16.22 41.17 -56.15
N ILE A 637 16.46 42.45 -56.43
CA ILE A 637 17.78 43.00 -56.76
C ILE A 637 18.74 42.93 -55.55
N MET A 638 18.27 43.27 -54.35
CA MET A 638 19.09 43.10 -53.13
C MET A 638 19.39 41.63 -52.85
N TRP A 639 18.45 40.73 -53.10
CA TRP A 639 18.66 39.29 -52.91
C TRP A 639 19.68 38.73 -53.91
N SER A 640 19.62 39.10 -55.19
CA SER A 640 20.60 38.67 -56.19
C SER A 640 22.00 39.23 -55.93
N LEU A 641 22.12 40.51 -55.55
CA LEU A 641 23.38 41.11 -55.07
C LEU A 641 23.96 40.34 -53.88
N ARG A 642 23.13 39.96 -52.91
CA ARG A 642 23.57 39.16 -51.74
C ARG A 642 24.09 37.79 -52.14
N MET A 643 23.42 37.12 -53.09
CA MET A 643 23.86 35.81 -53.60
C MET A 643 25.17 35.91 -54.39
N ILE A 644 25.36 36.97 -55.19
CA ILE A 644 26.64 37.25 -55.88
C ILE A 644 27.76 37.48 -54.87
N GLY A 645 27.53 38.26 -53.80
CA GLY A 645 28.50 38.48 -52.73
C GLY A 645 28.94 37.18 -52.05
N VAL A 646 28.01 36.27 -51.76
CA VAL A 646 28.31 34.94 -51.20
C VAL A 646 29.13 34.09 -52.19
N ALA A 647 28.80 34.10 -53.48
CA ALA A 647 29.55 33.35 -54.49
C ALA A 647 31.00 33.84 -54.64
N VAL A 648 31.24 35.16 -54.62
CA VAL A 648 32.59 35.74 -54.64
C VAL A 648 33.37 35.36 -53.38
N ALA A 649 32.75 35.42 -52.19
CA ALA A 649 33.37 35.03 -50.93
C ALA A 649 33.76 33.53 -50.89
N PHE A 650 33.00 32.66 -51.56
CA PHE A 650 33.31 31.22 -51.64
C PHE A 650 34.41 30.89 -52.66
N LEU A 651 34.49 31.63 -53.78
CA LEU A 651 35.45 31.36 -54.86
C LEU A 651 36.82 32.00 -54.64
N ALA A 652 36.91 33.16 -53.97
CA ALA A 652 38.18 33.86 -53.76
C ALA A 652 39.26 33.02 -53.03
N PRO A 653 38.96 32.24 -51.96
CA PRO A 653 39.95 31.38 -51.31
C PRO A 653 40.53 30.30 -52.25
N TRP A 654 39.69 29.71 -53.11
CA TRP A 654 40.11 28.70 -54.09
C TRP A 654 40.98 29.30 -55.18
N ALA A 655 40.65 30.50 -55.69
CA ALA A 655 41.48 31.20 -56.66
C ALA A 655 42.88 31.51 -56.08
N ILE A 656 42.95 31.99 -54.82
CA ILE A 656 44.21 32.25 -54.12
C ILE A 656 45.01 30.95 -53.92
N ALA A 657 44.36 29.85 -53.52
CA ALA A 657 45.00 28.55 -53.36
C ALA A 657 45.61 28.03 -54.67
N VAL A 658 44.90 28.13 -55.80
CA VAL A 658 45.41 27.74 -57.12
C VAL A 658 46.61 28.59 -57.53
N ILE A 659 46.56 29.92 -57.32
CA ILE A 659 47.70 30.82 -57.59
C ILE A 659 48.92 30.42 -56.74
N PHE A 660 48.71 30.08 -55.46
CA PHE A 660 49.78 29.64 -54.56
C PHE A 660 50.39 28.29 -54.98
N VAL A 661 49.57 27.32 -55.40
CA VAL A 661 50.05 26.03 -55.95
C VAL A 661 50.84 26.24 -57.25
N VAL A 662 50.38 27.11 -58.16
CA VAL A 662 51.11 27.44 -59.40
C VAL A 662 52.43 28.16 -59.08
N TRP A 663 52.47 29.02 -58.06
CA TRP A 663 53.69 29.67 -57.60
C TRP A 663 54.70 28.68 -57.00
N ILE A 664 54.24 27.74 -56.17
CA ILE A 664 55.07 26.64 -55.65
C ILE A 664 55.58 25.75 -56.78
N ALA A 665 54.75 25.37 -57.75
CA ALA A 665 55.17 24.59 -58.92
C ALA A 665 56.26 25.33 -59.73
N LYS A 666 56.08 26.64 -60.00
CA LYS A 666 57.09 27.51 -60.62
C LYS A 666 58.33 27.77 -59.75
N ARG A 667 58.32 27.42 -58.46
CA ARG A 667 59.48 27.50 -57.57
C ARG A 667 60.24 26.18 -57.51
N ILE A 668 59.53 25.04 -57.47
CA ILE A 668 60.12 23.69 -57.54
C ILE A 668 60.75 23.43 -58.91
N ALA A 669 60.09 23.84 -60.00
CA ALA A 669 60.65 23.73 -61.35
C ALA A 669 61.97 24.52 -61.53
N ARG A 670 62.12 25.66 -60.84
CA ARG A 670 63.35 26.48 -60.80
C ARG A 670 64.34 26.07 -59.69
N ALA A 671 64.16 24.88 -59.12
CA ALA A 671 65.10 24.24 -58.18
C ALA A 671 65.49 22.83 -58.63
N ARG A 672 65.26 22.51 -59.92
CA ARG A 672 65.69 21.29 -60.64
C ARG A 672 66.37 21.61 -61.98
N GLN A 673 66.76 22.87 -62.15
CA GLN A 673 67.75 23.40 -63.10
C GLN A 673 68.79 24.16 -62.29
#